data_AF-A0A0M0JVA5-F1
#
_entry.id   AF-A0A0M0JVA5-F1
#
_cell.length_a   1.000
_cell.length_b   1.000
_cell.length_c   1.000
_cell.angle_alpha   90.00
_cell.angle_beta   90.00
_cell.angle_gamma   90.00
#
_symmetry.space_group_name_H-M   'P 1'
#
loop_
_entity.id
_entity.type
_entity.pdbx_description
1 polymer ?
#
loop_
_entity_poly.entity_id
_entity_poly.type
_entity_poly.pdbx_seq_one_letter_code
_entity_poly.pdbx_strand_id
1 'polypeptide(L)'
;ETRNPIFEIGSSIIDVIVQAFAPRGPSSSGPSSSADALNVRNVNRAILEADNSPRQPMVFRTTMDGCALLPPKLHQALSELDTILIKVLLSGAIRLLRVEWLMKQLDNFKMPNRQALEEIERSGVSPSPLLNPQEAVALVERGDRSIGALTYGWLMAGDPDPKGSRFRVLRRALKRMAIRIEALFWDFGSLYQAPRTPEQSASFKLALEGGAMNQLYASILATTVLQIEEIPPRPAEFDGVVCLFKLSANVDENKVRAALIGFGIIESCDLSHSPPIVRFASHASAVAAKNAGAWPGLCEGLDTLYNETPYFSRGWCCCEDSLSRELMKRLTAYPALRVHLDQLQPKVFALSSDADATPIEVEVGEFDVAADIERINKSKFTSKGDHPVVVGLYTKYVHDTVGALTKTLGSLQMLVSGIATAAPAEPLPHVDAPAASPLRLAEGQPLLLLSWQGNGAGGGPRFGVVDATGGRVAAAVMGGDDDAELAYDRCSQAVLPWRPPAAGWEAAFIRDARALRDLVEPARRLADDARRMESESALRAVGERAREIADGAARCQSIAHAAREAGSAVRSCVDKAATLFKAQQQGDPKQLQEALGKVCAAIERLQPVALEAMLTAALRSSGASGARRYAAGQPLTVRTAGGWRDADVATAGADGLRHGLTFLEGSGEPPATLTLHPWNHAPRELPHAAYEAMHEWWTRKLRKEHTQIFDALSGNLLDALQQCVAIEVMGDADLAGVRDVRGLSDWLHSLHASRSRGEAITAPGAALLTAPPAAGKTTLISQAVVLALDRAELVPIVIKVQLLQAKLRDAPDAFASHWNWVDAYLSLKERPEVHRMLRQAMMARRALLLLDGLDEAGAKRAEIEQHVVEVLAPQGHVMLCTSRPAGVVEARFSGFRMLKLAPLTEAQQEQALLQRLGNEGDVRQLMTFVERMPTS
;
A
#
# COMPACT_ATOMS: atom_id res chain seq x y z
N GLU A 1 -38.93 10.48 20.55
CA GLU A 1 -37.85 11.43 20.24
C GLU A 1 -36.53 10.63 20.22
N THR A 2 -36.02 10.14 19.07
CA THR A 2 -35.21 10.83 18.03
C THR A 2 -33.98 11.50 18.65
N ARG A 3 -32.70 11.15 18.41
CA ARG A 3 -31.99 10.60 17.23
C ARG A 3 -30.70 9.89 17.70
N ASN A 4 -30.35 8.77 17.08
CA ASN A 4 -28.99 8.21 17.08
C ASN A 4 -28.49 8.26 15.62
N PRO A 5 -27.25 8.68 15.34
CA PRO A 5 -26.82 9.02 13.99
C PRO A 5 -26.55 7.75 13.19
N ILE A 6 -27.22 7.66 12.04
CA ILE A 6 -26.97 6.69 10.98
C ILE A 6 -25.61 7.03 10.38
N PHE A 7 -24.70 6.06 10.39
CA PHE A 7 -23.49 6.07 9.56
C PHE A 7 -23.96 5.94 8.10
N GLU A 8 -24.15 7.06 7.41
CA GLU A 8 -24.29 7.07 5.95
C GLU A 8 -22.95 6.66 5.35
N ILE A 9 -22.83 5.38 4.98
CA ILE A 9 -21.85 4.94 4.00
C ILE A 9 -22.32 5.53 2.67
N GLY A 10 -21.81 6.71 2.35
CA GLY A 10 -22.08 7.38 1.08
C GLY A 10 -21.68 6.47 -0.09
N SER A 11 -22.55 6.41 -1.09
CA SER A 11 -22.43 5.67 -2.36
C SER A 11 -21.16 5.97 -3.17
N SER A 12 -20.26 6.82 -2.66
CA SER A 12 -19.01 7.26 -3.29
C SER A 12 -17.92 6.20 -3.36
N ILE A 13 -17.94 5.13 -2.55
CA ILE A 13 -16.89 4.08 -2.60
C ILE A 13 -17.13 3.08 -3.74
N ILE A 14 -18.40 2.77 -4.05
CA ILE A 14 -18.73 1.87 -5.16
C ILE A 14 -18.49 2.57 -6.50
N ASP A 15 -18.79 3.87 -6.62
CA ASP A 15 -18.49 4.65 -7.83
C ASP A 15 -16.97 4.82 -8.08
N VAL A 16 -16.15 4.85 -7.03
CA VAL A 16 -14.67 4.89 -7.15
C VAL A 16 -14.10 3.54 -7.60
N ILE A 17 -14.71 2.42 -7.19
CA ILE A 17 -14.31 1.07 -7.61
C ILE A 17 -14.73 0.80 -9.07
N VAL A 18 -15.91 1.25 -9.49
CA VAL A 18 -16.38 1.11 -10.88
C VAL A 18 -15.59 2.00 -11.85
N GLN A 19 -15.11 3.18 -11.42
CA GLN A 19 -14.29 4.06 -12.28
C GLN A 19 -12.82 3.64 -12.39
N ALA A 20 -12.30 2.82 -11.48
CA ALA A 20 -10.92 2.32 -11.54
C ALA A 20 -10.74 1.16 -12.52
N PHE A 21 -11.81 0.47 -12.94
CA PHE A 21 -11.73 -0.78 -13.71
C PHE A 21 -12.69 -0.90 -14.91
N ALA A 22 -13.38 0.17 -15.32
CA ALA A 22 -14.13 0.17 -16.58
C ALA A 22 -13.26 0.64 -17.77
N PRO A 23 -13.11 -0.14 -18.87
CA PRO A 23 -12.60 0.40 -20.12
C PRO A 23 -13.62 1.40 -20.69
N ARG A 24 -13.24 2.67 -20.75
CA ARG A 24 -13.96 3.66 -21.56
C ARG A 24 -13.74 3.32 -23.03
N GLY A 25 -14.74 2.69 -23.65
CA GLY A 25 -14.79 2.52 -25.09
C GLY A 25 -14.73 3.87 -25.83
N PRO A 26 -14.23 3.91 -27.07
CA PRO A 26 -14.02 5.15 -27.78
C PRO A 26 -15.36 5.84 -28.04
N SER A 27 -15.46 7.10 -27.59
CA SER A 27 -16.53 8.01 -27.97
C SER A 27 -16.29 8.43 -29.42
N SER A 28 -16.92 7.75 -30.39
CA SER A 28 -17.00 8.24 -31.76
C SER A 28 -18.17 9.21 -31.89
N SER A 29 -17.87 10.37 -32.44
CA SER A 29 -18.83 11.40 -32.83
C SER A 29 -18.96 11.40 -34.36
N GLY A 30 -20.18 11.28 -34.88
CA GLY A 30 -20.51 11.56 -36.29
C GLY A 30 -21.44 10.54 -36.97
N PRO A 31 -22.32 10.97 -37.92
CA PRO A 31 -23.72 10.53 -37.95
C PRO A 31 -24.13 9.60 -39.11
N SER A 32 -25.31 8.97 -38.96
CA SER A 32 -26.21 8.38 -39.98
C SER A 32 -25.67 7.14 -40.73
N SER A 33 -26.42 6.12 -41.13
CA SER A 33 -27.85 5.77 -41.14
C SER A 33 -27.98 4.29 -41.58
N SER A 34 -29.18 3.74 -41.41
CA SER A 34 -29.79 2.55 -42.05
C SER A 34 -29.68 1.19 -41.34
N ALA A 35 -30.86 0.81 -40.83
CA ALA A 35 -31.48 -0.50 -40.67
C ALA A 35 -30.73 -1.73 -41.24
N ASP A 36 -30.59 -2.77 -40.42
CA ASP A 36 -31.47 -3.95 -40.51
C ASP A 36 -31.21 -4.91 -39.35
N ALA A 37 -32.31 -5.37 -38.74
CA ALA A 37 -32.34 -6.42 -37.74
C ALA A 37 -32.29 -7.79 -38.44
N LEU A 38 -31.41 -8.73 -38.02
CA LEU A 38 -31.64 -10.19 -38.14
C LEU A 38 -30.52 -11.06 -37.49
N ASN A 39 -30.95 -11.88 -36.51
CA ASN A 39 -30.51 -13.25 -36.17
C ASN A 39 -29.07 -13.59 -35.70
N VAL A 40 -28.89 -13.60 -34.36
CA VAL A 40 -27.76 -14.20 -33.61
C VAL A 40 -27.91 -15.73 -33.41
N ARG A 41 -28.09 -16.51 -34.49
CA ARG A 41 -28.18 -17.99 -34.36
C ARG A 41 -27.28 -18.82 -35.28
N ASN A 42 -26.46 -18.21 -36.13
CA ASN A 42 -25.68 -18.95 -37.13
C ASN A 42 -24.15 -18.84 -37.04
N VAL A 43 -23.56 -18.20 -36.02
CA VAL A 43 -22.10 -18.11 -35.88
C VAL A 43 -21.48 -19.26 -35.08
N ASN A 44 -22.25 -19.93 -34.21
CA ASN A 44 -21.73 -21.04 -33.37
C ASN A 44 -21.68 -22.41 -34.06
N ARG A 45 -21.93 -22.52 -35.37
CA ARG A 45 -21.88 -23.80 -36.10
C ARG A 45 -20.66 -23.96 -37.02
N ALA A 46 -19.87 -22.91 -37.24
CA ALA A 46 -18.73 -22.96 -38.17
C ALA A 46 -17.34 -23.13 -37.50
N ILE A 47 -17.27 -23.24 -36.17
CA ILE A 47 -16.00 -23.47 -35.43
C ILE A 47 -15.91 -24.92 -34.88
N LEU A 48 -16.91 -25.76 -35.11
CA LEU A 48 -16.96 -27.14 -34.61
C LEU A 48 -16.55 -28.23 -35.62
N GLU A 49 -15.98 -27.90 -36.78
CA GLU A 49 -15.63 -28.90 -37.82
C GLU A 49 -14.17 -28.89 -38.31
N ALA A 50 -13.22 -28.35 -37.53
CA ALA A 50 -11.80 -28.42 -37.93
C ALA A 50 -10.83 -28.58 -36.75
N ASP A 51 -10.95 -29.65 -35.95
CA ASP A 51 -9.78 -30.25 -35.27
C ASP A 51 -10.04 -31.72 -34.85
N ASN A 52 -10.28 -32.59 -35.82
CA ASN A 52 -10.28 -34.05 -35.60
C ASN A 52 -8.87 -34.61 -35.86
N SER A 53 -8.03 -34.59 -34.84
CA SER A 53 -6.83 -35.44 -34.76
C SER A 53 -6.74 -36.04 -33.35
N PRO A 54 -6.67 -37.37 -33.19
CA PRO A 54 -6.66 -37.99 -31.87
C PRO A 54 -5.29 -37.75 -31.21
N ARG A 55 -5.22 -36.80 -30.27
CA ARG A 55 -4.09 -36.71 -29.34
C ARG A 55 -4.16 -37.93 -28.43
N GLN A 56 -3.16 -38.80 -28.53
CA GLN A 56 -3.02 -39.99 -27.68
C GLN A 56 -3.05 -39.60 -26.19
N PRO A 57 -3.71 -40.38 -25.32
CA PRO A 57 -3.68 -40.13 -23.88
C PRO A 57 -2.25 -40.36 -23.36
N MET A 58 -1.62 -39.30 -22.84
CA MET A 58 -0.36 -39.43 -22.12
C MET A 58 -0.60 -40.29 -20.87
N VAL A 59 -0.08 -41.51 -20.92
CA VAL A 59 -0.03 -42.43 -19.78
C VAL A 59 0.92 -41.84 -18.74
N PHE A 60 0.38 -41.35 -17.62
CA PHE A 60 1.17 -41.00 -16.44
C PHE A 60 1.79 -42.28 -15.87
N ARG A 61 3.08 -42.51 -16.17
CA ARG A 61 3.89 -43.52 -15.48
C ARG A 61 4.22 -43.01 -14.08
N THR A 62 3.51 -43.54 -13.08
CA THR A 62 3.88 -43.43 -11.66
C THR A 62 5.07 -44.33 -11.38
N THR A 63 6.26 -43.73 -11.25
CA THR A 63 7.40 -44.35 -10.56
C THR A 63 7.49 -43.80 -9.16
N MET A 64 7.49 -44.69 -8.15
CA MET A 64 7.38 -44.39 -6.72
C MET A 64 8.56 -43.63 -6.06
N ASP A 65 9.52 -43.07 -6.81
CA ASP A 65 10.69 -42.38 -6.23
C ASP A 65 11.02 -41.02 -6.87
N GLY A 66 10.06 -40.39 -7.54
CA GLY A 66 10.31 -39.17 -8.32
C GLY A 66 9.29 -38.07 -8.11
N CYS A 67 9.08 -37.60 -6.88
CA CYS A 67 8.44 -36.30 -6.69
C CYS A 67 9.46 -35.25 -7.16
N ALA A 68 9.26 -34.68 -8.35
CA ALA A 68 10.08 -33.56 -8.79
C ALA A 68 9.86 -32.40 -7.81
N LEU A 69 10.80 -32.24 -6.88
CA LEU A 69 10.74 -31.25 -5.83
C LEU A 69 10.64 -29.87 -6.49
N LEU A 70 9.58 -29.13 -6.14
CA LEU A 70 9.56 -27.68 -6.30
C LEU A 70 10.91 -27.12 -5.85
N PRO A 71 11.49 -26.13 -6.56
CA PRO A 71 12.72 -25.48 -6.12
C PRO A 71 12.63 -25.19 -4.60
N PRO A 72 13.63 -25.58 -3.77
CA PRO A 72 13.47 -25.60 -2.32
C PRO A 72 12.97 -24.28 -1.70
N LYS A 73 13.38 -23.15 -2.29
CA LYS A 73 12.94 -21.82 -1.87
C LYS A 73 11.51 -21.49 -2.30
N LEU A 74 11.05 -21.98 -3.46
CA LEU A 74 9.65 -21.85 -3.88
C LEU A 74 8.76 -22.71 -2.98
N HIS A 75 9.19 -23.93 -2.68
CA HIS A 75 8.51 -24.78 -1.71
C HIS A 75 8.40 -24.07 -0.36
N GLN A 76 9.52 -23.59 0.20
CA GLN A 76 9.54 -22.83 1.45
C GLN A 76 8.62 -21.61 1.42
N ALA A 77 8.68 -20.80 0.36
CA ALA A 77 7.88 -19.60 0.18
C ALA A 77 6.36 -19.87 0.11
N LEU A 78 5.96 -20.97 -0.54
CA LEU A 78 4.57 -21.39 -0.59
C LEU A 78 4.13 -22.05 0.72
N SER A 79 5.00 -22.80 1.39
CA SER A 79 4.74 -23.36 2.73
C SER A 79 4.56 -22.28 3.80
N GLU A 80 5.17 -21.11 3.67
CA GLU A 80 4.96 -19.98 4.59
C GLU A 80 3.48 -19.51 4.61
N LEU A 81 2.75 -19.68 3.50
CA LEU A 81 1.33 -19.35 3.42
C LEU A 81 0.48 -20.25 4.34
N ASP A 82 0.96 -21.46 4.65
CA ASP A 82 0.28 -22.46 5.48
C ASP A 82 0.66 -22.36 6.97
N THR A 83 1.38 -21.31 7.39
CA THR A 83 1.84 -21.16 8.79
C THR A 83 0.69 -21.17 9.80
N ILE A 84 -0.43 -20.51 9.47
CA ILE A 84 -1.61 -20.46 10.35
C ILE A 84 -2.25 -21.85 10.41
N LEU A 85 -2.39 -22.51 9.26
CA LEU A 85 -2.88 -23.89 9.19
C LEU A 85 -2.06 -24.83 10.06
N ILE A 86 -0.72 -24.79 9.96
CA ILE A 86 0.19 -25.61 10.78
C ILE A 86 -0.08 -25.39 12.28
N LYS A 87 -0.15 -24.13 12.73
CA LYS A 87 -0.42 -23.80 14.13
C LYS A 87 -1.76 -24.35 14.62
N VAL A 88 -2.81 -24.24 13.81
CA VAL A 88 -4.15 -24.71 14.17
C VAL A 88 -4.23 -26.23 14.19
N LEU A 89 -3.58 -26.92 13.24
CA LEU A 89 -3.47 -28.39 13.26
C LEU A 89 -2.69 -28.87 14.49
N LEU A 90 -1.56 -28.23 14.82
CA LEU A 90 -0.76 -28.53 16.02
C LEU A 90 -1.57 -28.37 17.31
N SER A 91 -2.39 -27.32 17.40
CA SER A 91 -3.27 -27.10 18.56
C SER A 91 -4.39 -28.14 18.68
N GLY A 92 -4.61 -28.93 17.62
CA GLY A 92 -5.74 -29.85 17.51
C GLY A 92 -7.07 -29.13 17.29
N ALA A 93 -7.11 -27.81 17.09
CA ALA A 93 -8.38 -27.11 16.83
C ALA A 93 -9.04 -27.54 15.52
N ILE A 94 -8.26 -28.04 14.55
CA ILE A 94 -8.74 -28.86 13.44
C ILE A 94 -8.10 -30.24 13.55
N ARG A 95 -8.89 -31.31 13.46
CA ARG A 95 -8.41 -32.70 13.40
C ARG A 95 -8.76 -33.29 12.03
N LEU A 96 -7.77 -33.83 11.32
CA LEU A 96 -8.01 -34.49 10.03
C LEU A 96 -8.43 -35.95 10.25
N LEU A 97 -9.35 -36.44 9.44
CA LEU A 97 -9.74 -37.85 9.45
C LEU A 97 -8.70 -38.72 8.76
N ARG A 98 -8.49 -39.92 9.28
CA ARG A 98 -7.62 -40.91 8.64
C ARG A 98 -8.40 -41.67 7.57
N VAL A 99 -7.96 -41.57 6.32
CA VAL A 99 -8.61 -42.27 5.20
C VAL A 99 -8.59 -43.78 5.40
N GLU A 100 -7.49 -44.33 5.92
CA GLU A 100 -7.39 -45.78 6.18
C GLU A 100 -8.50 -46.30 7.11
N TRP A 101 -8.83 -45.56 8.18
CA TRP A 101 -9.94 -45.91 9.07
C TRP A 101 -11.28 -45.75 8.36
N LEU A 102 -11.45 -44.65 7.63
CA LEU A 102 -12.69 -44.34 6.91
C LEU A 102 -13.01 -45.41 5.84
N MET A 103 -11.99 -45.96 5.18
CA MET A 103 -12.13 -47.01 4.17
C MET A 103 -12.52 -48.38 4.72
N LYS A 104 -12.34 -48.61 6.03
CA LYS A 104 -12.74 -49.85 6.73
C LYS A 104 -14.21 -49.84 7.18
N GLN A 105 -14.93 -48.74 6.98
CA GLN A 105 -16.31 -48.60 7.42
C GLN A 105 -17.31 -49.31 6.50
N LEU A 106 -18.41 -49.79 7.09
CA LEU A 106 -19.49 -50.50 6.39
C LEU A 106 -20.22 -49.61 5.36
N ASP A 107 -20.99 -50.23 4.47
CA ASP A 107 -21.70 -49.53 3.39
C ASP A 107 -22.81 -48.57 3.88
N ASN A 108 -23.37 -48.85 5.06
CA ASN A 108 -24.35 -48.01 5.75
C ASN A 108 -23.70 -47.01 6.73
N PHE A 109 -22.38 -46.83 6.66
CA PHE A 109 -21.67 -45.91 7.53
C PHE A 109 -22.19 -44.48 7.36
N LYS A 110 -22.43 -43.85 8.50
CA LYS A 110 -22.80 -42.45 8.62
C LYS A 110 -21.70 -41.75 9.38
N MET A 111 -21.25 -40.63 8.83
CA MET A 111 -20.18 -39.84 9.40
C MET A 111 -20.55 -39.36 10.81
N PRO A 112 -19.82 -39.76 11.88
CA PRO A 112 -20.01 -39.19 13.21
C PRO A 112 -19.47 -37.76 13.27
N ASN A 113 -20.00 -36.96 14.18
CA ASN A 113 -19.40 -35.65 14.48
C ASN A 113 -18.04 -35.83 15.16
N ARG A 114 -17.25 -34.76 15.20
CA ARG A 114 -15.94 -34.76 15.83
C ARG A 114 -15.92 -35.32 17.25
N GLN A 115 -16.89 -34.95 18.09
CA GLN A 115 -16.95 -35.42 19.47
C GLN A 115 -17.08 -36.95 19.57
N ALA A 116 -17.93 -37.55 18.73
CA ALA A 116 -18.08 -38.99 18.68
C ALA A 116 -16.83 -39.69 18.12
N LEU A 117 -16.13 -39.09 17.15
CA LEU A 117 -14.86 -39.61 16.66
C LEU A 117 -13.77 -39.62 17.73
N GLU A 118 -13.71 -38.59 18.58
CA GLU A 118 -12.78 -38.52 19.72
C GLU A 118 -13.13 -39.58 20.79
N GLU A 119 -14.41 -39.96 20.95
CA GLU A 119 -14.80 -41.10 21.81
C GLU A 119 -14.32 -42.44 21.23
N ILE A 120 -14.50 -42.65 19.92
CA ILE A 120 -14.04 -43.85 19.21
C ILE A 120 -12.51 -43.96 19.25
N GLU A 121 -11.81 -42.83 19.13
CA GLU A 121 -10.35 -42.77 19.30
C GLU A 121 -9.96 -43.18 20.72
N ARG A 122 -10.65 -42.66 21.75
CA ARG A 122 -10.42 -43.01 23.16
C ARG A 122 -10.71 -44.46 23.50
N SER A 123 -11.59 -45.14 22.75
CA SER A 123 -11.84 -46.57 22.92
C SER A 123 -10.72 -47.46 22.36
N GLY A 124 -9.67 -46.87 21.76
CA GLY A 124 -8.47 -47.60 21.31
C GLY A 124 -8.63 -48.31 19.96
N VAL A 125 -9.56 -47.88 19.11
CA VAL A 125 -9.73 -48.45 17.76
C VAL A 125 -8.46 -48.23 16.93
N SER A 126 -8.03 -49.28 16.22
CA SER A 126 -6.87 -49.23 15.32
C SER A 126 -7.27 -49.64 13.90
N PRO A 127 -6.98 -48.84 12.87
CA PRO A 127 -6.32 -47.53 12.93
C PRO A 127 -7.21 -46.45 13.59
N SER A 128 -6.62 -45.39 14.17
CA SER A 128 -7.41 -44.30 14.79
C SER A 128 -8.27 -43.58 13.74
N PRO A 129 -9.52 -43.17 14.06
CA PRO A 129 -10.37 -42.38 13.17
C PRO A 129 -9.78 -41.02 12.79
N LEU A 130 -8.96 -40.42 13.67
CA LEU A 130 -8.37 -39.11 13.48
C LEU A 130 -6.84 -39.24 13.40
N LEU A 131 -6.22 -38.32 12.65
CA LEU A 131 -4.78 -38.13 12.74
C LEU A 131 -4.44 -37.43 14.06
N ASN A 132 -3.28 -37.76 14.61
CA ASN A 132 -2.70 -36.94 15.66
C ASN A 132 -2.17 -35.60 15.06
N PRO A 133 -1.99 -34.56 15.88
CA PRO A 133 -1.56 -33.25 15.39
C PRO A 133 -0.25 -33.27 14.58
N GLN A 134 0.72 -34.09 14.99
CA GLN A 134 2.02 -34.18 14.34
C GLN A 134 1.94 -34.86 12.97
N GLU A 135 1.14 -35.94 12.85
CA GLU A 135 0.85 -36.57 11.57
C GLU A 135 0.19 -35.59 10.60
N ALA A 136 -0.79 -34.81 11.08
CA ALA A 136 -1.48 -33.83 10.23
C ALA A 136 -0.53 -32.75 9.70
N VAL A 137 0.40 -32.27 10.53
CA VAL A 137 1.40 -31.27 10.15
C VAL A 137 2.43 -31.84 9.19
N ALA A 138 2.88 -33.08 9.41
CA ALA A 138 3.80 -33.75 8.51
C ALA A 138 3.23 -33.86 7.08
N LEU A 139 1.90 -34.06 6.94
CA LEU A 139 1.24 -34.04 5.62
C LEU A 139 1.24 -32.64 4.99
N VAL A 140 1.06 -31.58 5.77
CA VAL A 140 1.12 -30.19 5.27
C VAL A 140 2.55 -29.85 4.82
N GLU A 141 3.55 -30.18 5.63
CA GLU A 141 4.97 -29.92 5.33
C GLU A 141 5.48 -30.73 4.13
N ARG A 142 4.91 -31.91 3.90
CA ARG A 142 5.25 -32.76 2.75
C ARG A 142 4.85 -32.14 1.41
N GLY A 143 3.81 -31.29 1.39
CA GLY A 143 3.48 -30.47 0.23
C GLY A 143 3.08 -31.22 -1.05
N ASP A 144 2.56 -32.44 -0.92
CA ASP A 144 2.23 -33.36 -2.02
C ASP A 144 0.71 -33.45 -2.33
N ARG A 145 -0.09 -32.54 -1.75
CA ARG A 145 -1.55 -32.49 -1.86
C ARG A 145 -2.29 -33.74 -1.35
N SER A 146 -1.68 -34.54 -0.49
CA SER A 146 -2.26 -35.77 0.09
C SER A 146 -3.42 -35.55 1.08
N ILE A 147 -3.70 -34.31 1.48
CA ILE A 147 -4.86 -33.96 2.32
C ILE A 147 -6.04 -33.60 1.41
N GLY A 148 -7.15 -34.34 1.51
CA GLY A 148 -8.40 -34.01 0.82
C GLY A 148 -9.24 -33.03 1.63
N ALA A 149 -9.51 -31.84 1.11
CA ALA A 149 -10.50 -30.90 1.68
C ALA A 149 -11.85 -31.11 0.99
N LEU A 150 -12.83 -31.66 1.71
CA LEU A 150 -14.15 -31.96 1.17
C LEU A 150 -15.00 -30.68 1.14
N THR A 151 -15.57 -30.36 -0.03
CA THR A 151 -16.59 -29.32 -0.19
C THR A 151 -17.88 -29.94 -0.71
N TYR A 152 -18.98 -29.73 0.02
CA TYR A 152 -20.25 -30.37 -0.25
C TYR A 152 -21.40 -29.60 0.42
N GLY A 153 -22.62 -29.75 -0.14
CA GLY A 153 -23.80 -29.16 0.46
C GLY A 153 -24.33 -30.00 1.63
N TRP A 154 -24.35 -29.43 2.84
CA TRP A 154 -25.03 -30.01 4.02
C TRP A 154 -26.50 -30.28 3.75
N LEU A 155 -26.94 -31.52 3.93
CA LEU A 155 -28.31 -31.92 3.61
C LEU A 155 -29.31 -31.59 4.72
N MET A 156 -28.88 -31.60 5.98
CA MET A 156 -29.70 -31.24 7.13
C MET A 156 -28.88 -30.48 8.18
N ALA A 157 -29.55 -29.65 8.98
CA ALA A 157 -28.92 -29.01 10.13
C ALA A 157 -28.57 -30.05 11.19
N GLY A 158 -27.32 -30.03 11.68
CA GLY A 158 -26.81 -30.99 12.67
C GLY A 158 -26.42 -32.36 12.10
N ASP A 159 -26.75 -32.64 10.84
CA ASP A 159 -26.46 -33.90 10.17
C ASP A 159 -26.21 -33.68 8.67
N PRO A 160 -24.95 -33.48 8.25
CA PRO A 160 -24.62 -33.12 6.87
C PRO A 160 -24.94 -34.21 5.85
N ASP A 161 -24.95 -35.49 6.28
CA ASP A 161 -25.11 -36.66 5.41
C ASP A 161 -26.01 -37.72 6.08
N PRO A 162 -27.30 -37.43 6.25
CA PRO A 162 -28.23 -38.25 7.06
C PRO A 162 -28.40 -39.67 6.55
N LYS A 163 -28.14 -39.90 5.26
CA LYS A 163 -28.30 -41.19 4.57
C LYS A 163 -26.98 -41.77 4.05
N GLY A 164 -25.82 -41.25 4.48
CA GLY A 164 -24.52 -41.75 4.02
C GLY A 164 -24.29 -41.58 2.51
N SER A 165 -25.04 -40.68 1.87
CA SER A 165 -24.97 -40.42 0.43
C SER A 165 -23.65 -39.76 0.02
N ARG A 166 -23.18 -38.78 0.79
CA ARG A 166 -21.90 -38.08 0.58
C ARG A 166 -20.75 -39.04 0.79
N PHE A 167 -20.82 -39.83 1.86
CA PHE A 167 -19.80 -40.84 2.14
C PHE A 167 -19.67 -41.85 1.00
N ARG A 168 -20.77 -42.34 0.42
CA ARG A 168 -20.72 -43.29 -0.71
C ARG A 168 -20.02 -42.73 -1.94
N VAL A 169 -20.32 -41.48 -2.31
CA VAL A 169 -19.65 -40.77 -3.41
C VAL A 169 -18.15 -40.63 -3.12
N LEU A 170 -17.81 -40.14 -1.92
CA LEU A 170 -16.42 -39.95 -1.50
C LEU A 170 -15.65 -41.29 -1.48
N ARG A 171 -16.22 -42.33 -0.89
CA ARG A 171 -15.60 -43.67 -0.78
C ARG A 171 -15.37 -44.29 -2.16
N ARG A 172 -16.33 -44.12 -3.08
CA ARG A 172 -16.17 -44.57 -4.48
C ARG A 172 -15.00 -43.84 -5.14
N ALA A 173 -14.95 -42.52 -5.03
CA ALA A 173 -13.88 -41.71 -5.59
C ALA A 173 -12.52 -42.14 -5.03
N LEU A 174 -12.36 -42.20 -3.71
CA LEU A 174 -11.09 -42.58 -3.06
C LEU A 174 -10.60 -43.98 -3.45
N LYS A 175 -11.49 -44.94 -3.74
CA LYS A 175 -11.10 -46.29 -4.22
C LYS A 175 -10.54 -46.28 -5.64
N ARG A 176 -10.95 -45.33 -6.46
CA ARG A 176 -10.71 -45.33 -7.91
C ARG A 176 -9.77 -44.22 -8.37
N MET A 177 -9.51 -43.25 -7.52
CA MET A 177 -8.48 -42.25 -7.78
C MET A 177 -7.12 -42.94 -7.88
N ALA A 178 -6.39 -42.62 -8.95
CA ALA A 178 -5.00 -43.04 -9.13
C ALA A 178 -4.04 -42.42 -8.09
N ILE A 179 -4.55 -41.54 -7.25
CA ILE A 179 -3.84 -40.63 -6.35
C ILE A 179 -4.18 -41.00 -4.91
N ARG A 180 -3.17 -40.98 -4.02
CA ARG A 180 -3.33 -41.35 -2.62
C ARG A 180 -3.69 -40.14 -1.75
N ILE A 181 -4.97 -40.02 -1.39
CA ILE A 181 -5.40 -39.14 -0.29
C ILE A 181 -5.24 -39.91 1.03
N GLU A 182 -4.46 -39.37 1.96
CA GLU A 182 -4.14 -40.01 3.25
C GLU A 182 -5.01 -39.48 4.40
N ALA A 183 -5.39 -38.21 4.30
CA ALA A 183 -6.18 -37.54 5.32
C ALA A 183 -7.33 -36.73 4.69
N LEU A 184 -8.40 -36.54 5.43
CA LEU A 184 -9.55 -35.75 5.00
C LEU A 184 -9.87 -34.65 6.00
N PHE A 185 -10.02 -33.43 5.49
CA PHE A 185 -10.80 -32.41 6.16
C PHE A 185 -12.27 -32.58 5.75
N TRP A 186 -13.07 -33.06 6.69
CA TRP A 186 -14.52 -33.12 6.58
C TRP A 186 -15.07 -32.32 7.75
N ASP A 187 -15.51 -31.09 7.50
CA ASP A 187 -15.95 -30.11 8.49
C ASP A 187 -16.74 -30.70 9.70
N PHE A 188 -17.70 -31.61 9.47
CA PHE A 188 -18.48 -32.26 10.51
C PHE A 188 -17.66 -33.13 11.47
N GLY A 189 -16.68 -33.87 10.95
CA GLY A 189 -15.77 -34.71 11.75
C GLY A 189 -14.50 -34.00 12.18
N SER A 190 -14.15 -32.90 11.52
CA SER A 190 -12.90 -32.16 11.74
C SER A 190 -13.06 -30.96 12.67
N LEU A 191 -14.27 -30.42 12.82
CA LEU A 191 -14.59 -29.29 13.69
C LEU A 191 -15.60 -29.70 14.77
N TYR A 192 -15.54 -29.06 15.94
CA TYR A 192 -16.53 -29.30 17.01
C TYR A 192 -17.92 -28.81 16.60
N GLN A 193 -18.91 -29.69 16.71
CA GLN A 193 -20.30 -29.43 16.33
C GLN A 193 -21.16 -29.05 17.53
N ALA A 194 -22.27 -28.35 17.34
CA ALA A 194 -23.20 -28.06 18.44
C ALA A 194 -23.91 -29.34 18.93
N PRO A 195 -24.18 -29.49 20.24
CA PRO A 195 -23.80 -28.60 21.34
C PRO A 195 -22.31 -28.72 21.70
N ARG A 196 -21.68 -27.58 22.03
CA ARG A 196 -20.25 -27.48 22.38
C ARG A 196 -20.07 -27.09 23.83
N THR A 197 -19.04 -27.63 24.49
CA THR A 197 -18.54 -27.06 25.74
C THR A 197 -17.88 -25.70 25.50
N PRO A 198 -17.60 -24.89 26.55
CA PRO A 198 -16.84 -23.64 26.40
C PRO A 198 -15.48 -23.84 25.70
N GLU A 199 -14.76 -24.91 26.04
CA GLU A 199 -13.44 -25.24 25.48
C GLU A 199 -13.57 -25.61 24.00
N GLN A 200 -14.56 -26.46 23.67
CA GLN A 200 -14.87 -26.82 22.28
C GLN A 200 -15.29 -25.59 21.46
N SER A 201 -16.00 -24.64 22.08
CA SER A 201 -16.39 -23.39 21.44
C SER A 201 -15.20 -22.49 21.16
N ALA A 202 -14.24 -22.39 22.09
CA ALA A 202 -12.99 -21.66 21.87
C ALA A 202 -12.15 -22.30 20.76
N SER A 203 -12.04 -23.64 20.76
CA SER A 203 -11.34 -24.40 19.72
C SER A 203 -11.97 -24.22 18.33
N PHE A 204 -13.31 -24.27 18.25
CA PHE A 204 -14.05 -24.01 17.01
C PHE A 204 -13.82 -22.58 16.48
N LYS A 205 -13.87 -21.58 17.37
CA LYS A 205 -13.58 -20.19 16.98
C LYS A 205 -12.16 -20.03 16.47
N LEU A 206 -11.18 -20.66 17.11
CA LEU A 206 -9.78 -20.64 16.67
C LEU A 206 -9.61 -21.19 15.25
N ALA A 207 -10.33 -22.26 14.90
CA ALA A 207 -10.30 -22.86 13.57
C ALA A 207 -10.89 -21.94 12.47
N LEU A 208 -11.93 -21.16 12.80
CA LEU A 208 -12.65 -20.28 11.87
C LEU A 208 -12.08 -18.86 11.82
N GLU A 209 -12.09 -18.13 12.94
CA GLU A 209 -11.65 -16.72 13.02
C GLU A 209 -10.15 -16.57 12.77
N GLY A 210 -9.38 -17.61 13.10
CA GLY A 210 -7.95 -17.72 12.80
C GLY A 210 -7.65 -17.85 11.31
N GLY A 211 -8.63 -18.17 10.45
CA GLY A 211 -8.46 -18.30 9.00
C GLY A 211 -7.90 -19.64 8.51
N ALA A 212 -7.61 -20.59 9.41
CA ALA A 212 -7.02 -21.89 9.05
C ALA A 212 -7.94 -22.76 8.19
N MET A 213 -9.26 -22.71 8.41
CA MET A 213 -10.22 -23.43 7.57
C MET A 213 -10.15 -22.96 6.11
N ASN A 214 -10.06 -21.65 5.86
CA ASN A 214 -9.92 -21.13 4.51
C ASN A 214 -8.60 -21.57 3.88
N GLN A 215 -7.53 -21.59 4.66
CA GLN A 215 -6.23 -22.10 4.21
C GLN A 215 -6.27 -23.58 3.84
N LEU A 216 -7.12 -24.41 4.45
CA LEU A 216 -7.29 -25.80 4.02
C LEU A 216 -7.83 -25.89 2.59
N TYR A 217 -8.83 -25.08 2.24
CA TYR A 217 -9.33 -25.06 0.86
C TYR A 217 -8.31 -24.41 -0.10
N ALA A 218 -7.62 -23.37 0.35
CA ALA A 218 -6.75 -22.56 -0.49
C ALA A 218 -5.28 -23.01 -0.60
N SER A 219 -4.79 -23.87 0.29
CA SER A 219 -3.37 -24.28 0.34
C SER A 219 -2.93 -24.89 -0.98
N ILE A 220 -1.85 -24.39 -1.55
CA ILE A 220 -1.38 -24.81 -2.87
C ILE A 220 -0.65 -26.15 -2.80
N LEU A 221 0.09 -26.39 -1.73
CA LEU A 221 0.95 -27.57 -1.60
C LEU A 221 0.30 -28.68 -0.77
N ALA A 222 -0.45 -28.34 0.28
CA ALA A 222 -0.89 -29.34 1.23
C ALA A 222 -2.17 -30.07 0.81
N THR A 223 -3.09 -29.41 0.09
CA THR A 223 -4.46 -29.92 -0.06
C THR A 223 -4.96 -30.08 -1.49
N THR A 224 -5.75 -31.13 -1.70
CA THR A 224 -6.62 -31.35 -2.86
C THR A 224 -8.06 -31.08 -2.47
N VAL A 225 -8.80 -30.28 -3.24
CA VAL A 225 -10.22 -30.03 -2.97
C VAL A 225 -11.08 -31.08 -3.68
N LEU A 226 -11.93 -31.74 -2.92
CA LEU A 226 -12.84 -32.80 -3.37
C LEU A 226 -14.27 -32.25 -3.37
N GLN A 227 -14.83 -32.00 -4.55
CA GLN A 227 -16.07 -31.27 -4.73
C GLN A 227 -17.23 -32.20 -5.07
N ILE A 228 -18.27 -32.23 -4.22
CA ILE A 228 -19.51 -32.96 -4.49
C ILE A 228 -20.62 -31.94 -4.79
N GLU A 229 -20.85 -31.66 -6.07
CA GLU A 229 -21.89 -30.72 -6.53
C GLU A 229 -23.29 -31.30 -6.49
N GLU A 230 -23.40 -32.63 -6.71
CA GLU A 230 -24.66 -33.36 -6.75
C GLU A 230 -25.48 -33.09 -5.48
N ILE A 231 -26.78 -32.85 -5.59
CA ILE A 231 -27.68 -32.81 -4.43
C ILE A 231 -28.63 -34.00 -4.55
N PRO A 232 -28.55 -35.00 -3.63
CA PRO A 232 -29.44 -36.15 -3.68
C PRO A 232 -30.91 -35.73 -3.55
N PRO A 233 -31.83 -36.51 -4.15
CA PRO A 233 -33.25 -36.24 -4.05
C PRO A 233 -33.71 -36.35 -2.60
N ARG A 234 -34.64 -35.48 -2.19
CA ARG A 234 -35.24 -35.48 -0.84
C ARG A 234 -35.87 -36.84 -0.51
N PRO A 235 -35.42 -37.52 0.56
CA PRO A 235 -36.10 -38.70 1.10
C PRO A 235 -37.54 -38.41 1.55
N ALA A 236 -38.45 -39.37 1.36
CA ALA A 236 -39.87 -39.24 1.70
C ALA A 236 -40.12 -38.87 3.18
N GLU A 237 -39.27 -39.31 4.10
CA GLU A 237 -39.39 -38.99 5.52
C GLU A 237 -39.17 -37.50 5.84
N PHE A 238 -38.45 -36.75 4.98
CA PHE A 238 -38.25 -35.30 5.14
C PHE A 238 -39.26 -34.48 4.32
N ASP A 239 -40.16 -35.14 3.60
CA ASP A 239 -41.23 -34.49 2.86
C ASP A 239 -42.19 -33.76 3.81
N GLY A 240 -42.59 -32.54 3.46
CA GLY A 240 -43.45 -31.72 4.32
C GLY A 240 -42.82 -31.19 5.61
N VAL A 241 -41.52 -31.41 5.89
CA VAL A 241 -40.93 -31.02 7.19
C VAL A 241 -40.18 -29.69 7.10
N VAL A 242 -40.48 -28.77 8.03
CA VAL A 242 -39.70 -27.55 8.29
C VAL A 242 -39.00 -27.63 9.64
N CYS A 243 -37.89 -26.93 9.76
CA CYS A 243 -37.16 -26.74 11.02
C CYS A 243 -37.17 -25.27 11.46
N LEU A 244 -37.20 -25.07 12.78
CA LEU A 244 -37.28 -23.77 13.44
C LEU A 244 -35.93 -23.48 14.11
N PHE A 245 -35.14 -22.58 13.53
CA PHE A 245 -33.84 -22.22 14.07
C PHE A 245 -33.98 -21.21 15.20
N LYS A 246 -33.34 -21.51 16.34
CA LYS A 246 -33.35 -20.68 17.55
C LYS A 246 -34.79 -20.29 17.94
N LEU A 247 -35.57 -21.31 18.28
CA LEU A 247 -36.92 -21.11 18.82
C LEU A 247 -36.86 -20.26 20.09
N SER A 248 -37.78 -19.31 20.21
CA SER A 248 -37.81 -18.40 21.36
C SER A 248 -38.18 -19.15 22.65
N ALA A 249 -37.52 -18.83 23.77
CA ALA A 249 -37.62 -19.61 25.02
C ALA A 249 -39.04 -19.76 25.61
N ASN A 250 -39.99 -18.90 25.22
CA ASN A 250 -41.37 -18.89 25.72
C ASN A 250 -42.41 -19.42 24.70
N VAL A 251 -41.96 -20.12 23.67
CA VAL A 251 -42.81 -20.65 22.59
C VAL A 251 -43.10 -22.13 22.84
N ASP A 252 -44.39 -22.47 22.97
CA ASP A 252 -44.89 -23.84 23.07
C ASP A 252 -45.48 -24.32 21.73
N GLU A 253 -45.88 -25.60 21.67
CA GLU A 253 -46.43 -26.21 20.45
C GLU A 253 -47.67 -25.48 19.94
N ASN A 254 -48.52 -24.97 20.84
CA ASN A 254 -49.74 -24.25 20.47
C ASN A 254 -49.42 -22.96 19.71
N LYS A 255 -48.43 -22.20 20.19
CA LYS A 255 -47.95 -20.98 19.51
C LYS A 255 -47.32 -21.28 18.15
N VAL A 256 -46.55 -22.37 18.04
CA VAL A 256 -45.98 -22.81 16.75
C VAL A 256 -47.07 -23.18 15.77
N ARG A 257 -48.05 -23.99 16.19
CA ARG A 257 -49.18 -24.38 15.34
C ARG A 257 -50.01 -23.18 14.91
N ALA A 258 -50.34 -22.28 15.83
CA ALA A 258 -51.11 -21.07 15.51
C ALA A 258 -50.39 -20.19 14.47
N ALA A 259 -49.07 -20.08 14.53
CA ALA A 259 -48.28 -19.31 13.57
C ALA A 259 -48.20 -19.97 12.18
N LEU A 260 -48.22 -21.30 12.10
CA LEU A 260 -47.92 -22.03 10.87
C LEU A 260 -49.14 -22.67 10.19
N ILE A 261 -50.29 -22.79 10.88
CA ILE A 261 -51.49 -23.46 10.37
C ILE A 261 -52.06 -22.78 9.11
N GLY A 262 -51.78 -21.50 8.92
CA GLY A 262 -52.20 -20.75 7.73
C GLY A 262 -51.59 -21.25 6.41
N PHE A 263 -50.50 -22.02 6.46
CA PHE A 263 -49.82 -22.56 5.26
C PHE A 263 -50.30 -23.96 4.86
N GLY A 264 -51.00 -24.66 5.76
CA GLY A 264 -51.53 -26.00 5.50
C GLY A 264 -51.75 -26.82 6.77
N ILE A 265 -52.22 -28.05 6.57
CA ILE A 265 -52.50 -28.99 7.66
C ILE A 265 -51.18 -29.44 8.29
N ILE A 266 -51.03 -29.22 9.61
CA ILE A 266 -49.88 -29.66 10.41
C ILE A 266 -50.17 -31.03 11.01
N GLU A 267 -49.45 -32.05 10.59
CA GLU A 267 -49.58 -33.43 11.08
C GLU A 267 -48.89 -33.61 12.43
N SER A 268 -47.68 -33.08 12.58
CA SER A 268 -46.93 -33.17 13.83
C SER A 268 -46.05 -31.95 14.08
N CYS A 269 -45.77 -31.69 15.36
CA CYS A 269 -44.87 -30.65 15.82
C CYS A 269 -44.01 -31.26 16.92
N ASP A 270 -42.71 -31.35 16.71
CA ASP A 270 -41.75 -31.94 17.65
C ASP A 270 -40.76 -30.87 18.09
N LEU A 271 -40.99 -30.33 19.29
CA LEU A 271 -40.12 -29.34 19.92
C LEU A 271 -38.93 -29.95 20.66
N SER A 272 -38.89 -31.28 20.79
CA SER A 272 -37.77 -32.00 21.41
C SER A 272 -36.62 -32.25 20.43
N HIS A 273 -36.90 -32.23 19.12
CA HIS A 273 -35.89 -32.25 18.09
C HIS A 273 -35.03 -30.97 18.14
N SER A 274 -33.75 -31.06 17.77
CA SER A 274 -32.83 -29.92 17.72
C SER A 274 -32.23 -29.81 16.32
N PRO A 275 -32.59 -28.78 15.51
CA PRO A 275 -33.61 -27.75 15.79
C PRO A 275 -35.05 -28.30 15.80
N PRO A 276 -36.01 -27.70 16.53
CA PRO A 276 -37.42 -28.11 16.52
C PRO A 276 -38.01 -28.25 15.11
N ILE A 277 -38.90 -29.23 14.89
CA ILE A 277 -39.46 -29.54 13.56
C ILE A 277 -40.99 -29.54 13.54
N VAL A 278 -41.55 -29.21 12.38
CA VAL A 278 -42.99 -29.24 12.11
C VAL A 278 -43.23 -29.95 10.79
N ARG A 279 -44.13 -30.93 10.78
CA ARG A 279 -44.54 -31.67 9.58
C ARG A 279 -45.89 -31.18 9.08
N PHE A 280 -45.92 -30.78 7.81
CA PHE A 280 -47.13 -30.52 7.05
C PHE A 280 -47.54 -31.76 6.24
N ALA A 281 -48.84 -31.90 5.99
CA ALA A 281 -49.38 -32.95 5.13
C ALA A 281 -48.94 -32.85 3.66
N SER A 282 -48.39 -31.71 3.25
CA SER A 282 -47.82 -31.52 1.92
C SER A 282 -46.50 -30.76 1.96
N HIS A 283 -45.57 -31.11 1.08
CA HIS A 283 -44.33 -30.35 0.92
C HIS A 283 -44.56 -28.93 0.39
N ALA A 284 -45.59 -28.70 -0.41
CA ALA A 284 -45.94 -27.36 -0.87
C ALA A 284 -46.24 -26.41 0.30
N SER A 285 -46.91 -26.90 1.34
CA SER A 285 -47.15 -26.13 2.58
C SER A 285 -45.86 -25.82 3.34
N ALA A 286 -44.92 -26.76 3.41
CA ALA A 286 -43.60 -26.54 4.01
C ALA A 286 -42.80 -25.46 3.27
N VAL A 287 -42.81 -25.49 1.93
CA VAL A 287 -42.17 -24.46 1.09
C VAL A 287 -42.86 -23.11 1.22
N ALA A 288 -44.19 -23.09 1.30
CA ALA A 288 -44.96 -21.86 1.52
C ALA A 288 -44.59 -21.22 2.88
N ALA A 289 -44.51 -22.02 3.94
CA ALA A 289 -44.07 -21.59 5.26
C ALA A 289 -42.63 -21.05 5.23
N LYS A 290 -41.70 -21.76 4.58
CA LYS A 290 -40.32 -21.31 4.34
C LYS A 290 -40.27 -19.95 3.63
N ASN A 291 -41.01 -19.79 2.53
CA ASN A 291 -40.99 -18.57 1.73
C ASN A 291 -41.61 -17.36 2.45
N ALA A 292 -42.53 -17.60 3.37
CA ALA A 292 -43.07 -16.55 4.24
C ALA A 292 -42.04 -16.04 5.26
N GLY A 293 -40.97 -16.81 5.52
CA GLY A 293 -39.86 -16.43 6.39
C GLY A 293 -40.14 -16.62 7.88
N ALA A 294 -39.11 -16.37 8.70
CA ALA A 294 -39.18 -16.52 10.14
C ALA A 294 -40.07 -15.43 10.78
N TRP A 295 -41.04 -15.85 11.59
CA TRP A 295 -41.98 -14.93 12.23
C TRP A 295 -41.34 -14.22 13.44
N PRO A 296 -41.45 -12.89 13.57
CA PRO A 296 -40.94 -12.15 14.72
C PRO A 296 -41.49 -12.70 16.04
N GLY A 297 -40.61 -13.09 16.95
CA GLY A 297 -40.97 -13.65 18.26
C GLY A 297 -41.25 -15.16 18.29
N LEU A 298 -41.26 -15.85 17.14
CA LEU A 298 -41.35 -17.31 17.06
C LEU A 298 -39.96 -17.96 17.05
N CYS A 299 -39.19 -17.69 16.00
CA CYS A 299 -37.85 -18.23 15.77
C CYS A 299 -37.01 -17.24 14.95
N GLU A 300 -35.68 -17.37 14.97
CA GLU A 300 -34.80 -16.49 14.18
C GLU A 300 -34.70 -16.92 12.71
N GLY A 301 -34.99 -18.18 12.40
CA GLY A 301 -34.94 -18.77 11.05
C GLY A 301 -35.95 -19.91 10.88
N LEU A 302 -36.46 -20.07 9.65
CA LEU A 302 -37.36 -21.16 9.28
C LEU A 302 -36.98 -21.64 7.88
N ASP A 303 -36.71 -22.93 7.74
CA ASP A 303 -36.35 -23.56 6.45
C ASP A 303 -36.93 -24.98 6.37
N THR A 304 -36.95 -25.58 5.19
CA THR A 304 -37.22 -27.01 5.03
C THR A 304 -36.11 -27.83 5.68
N LEU A 305 -36.48 -28.92 6.35
CA LEU A 305 -35.52 -29.75 7.10
C LEU A 305 -34.42 -30.32 6.19
N TYR A 306 -34.80 -30.76 4.99
CA TYR A 306 -33.88 -31.18 3.95
C TYR A 306 -33.54 -30.01 3.04
N ASN A 307 -32.23 -29.75 2.88
CA ASN A 307 -31.73 -28.63 2.10
C ASN A 307 -31.43 -29.07 0.66
N GLU A 308 -32.34 -28.73 -0.25
CA GLU A 308 -32.26 -29.03 -1.69
C GLU A 308 -31.57 -27.93 -2.50
N THR A 309 -31.05 -26.90 -1.83
CA THR A 309 -30.40 -25.79 -2.52
C THR A 309 -29.23 -26.31 -3.35
N PRO A 310 -29.11 -25.95 -4.65
CA PRO A 310 -27.98 -26.35 -5.48
C PRO A 310 -26.64 -25.93 -4.86
N TYR A 311 -25.57 -26.70 -5.11
CA TYR A 311 -24.24 -26.46 -4.55
C TYR A 311 -23.75 -25.02 -4.79
N PHE A 312 -23.76 -24.54 -6.04
CA PHE A 312 -23.34 -23.17 -6.40
C PHE A 312 -24.31 -22.06 -5.98
N SER A 313 -25.39 -22.41 -5.27
CA SER A 313 -26.29 -21.44 -4.65
C SER A 313 -26.11 -21.36 -3.14
N ARG A 314 -25.10 -22.03 -2.57
CA ARG A 314 -24.81 -22.04 -1.13
C ARG A 314 -23.57 -21.21 -0.84
N GLY A 315 -23.67 -20.30 0.14
CA GLY A 315 -22.60 -19.35 0.44
C GLY A 315 -21.27 -19.99 0.84
N TRP A 316 -21.30 -20.98 1.73
CA TRP A 316 -20.09 -21.73 2.13
C TRP A 316 -19.45 -22.47 0.94
N CYS A 317 -20.25 -23.19 0.15
CA CYS A 317 -19.76 -23.91 -1.02
C CYS A 317 -19.14 -22.96 -2.07
N CYS A 318 -19.75 -21.80 -2.31
CA CYS A 318 -19.19 -20.80 -3.22
C CYS A 318 -17.87 -20.22 -2.70
N CYS A 319 -17.78 -19.95 -1.40
CA CYS A 319 -16.56 -19.48 -0.77
C CYS A 319 -15.42 -20.52 -0.89
N GLU A 320 -15.69 -21.78 -0.54
CA GLU A 320 -14.73 -22.90 -0.64
C GLU A 320 -14.25 -23.11 -2.08
N ASP A 321 -15.17 -23.06 -3.05
CA ASP A 321 -14.86 -23.13 -4.47
C ASP A 321 -13.98 -21.95 -4.93
N SER A 322 -14.33 -20.70 -4.59
CA SER A 322 -13.50 -19.53 -4.90
C SER A 322 -12.10 -19.66 -4.28
N LEU A 323 -12.01 -19.99 -2.98
CA LEU A 323 -10.74 -20.17 -2.26
C LEU A 323 -9.85 -21.23 -2.91
N SER A 324 -10.44 -22.34 -3.35
CA SER A 324 -9.70 -23.45 -3.97
C SER A 324 -9.01 -23.08 -5.29
N ARG A 325 -9.53 -22.06 -5.99
CA ARG A 325 -9.08 -21.65 -7.32
C ARG A 325 -8.28 -20.34 -7.30
N GLU A 326 -8.54 -19.46 -6.33
CA GLU A 326 -8.02 -18.09 -6.28
C GLU A 326 -6.50 -18.03 -6.44
N LEU A 327 -5.77 -18.76 -5.61
CA LEU A 327 -4.31 -18.73 -5.62
C LEU A 327 -3.72 -19.51 -6.82
N MET A 328 -4.41 -20.55 -7.31
CA MET A 328 -4.02 -21.24 -8.55
C MET A 328 -4.15 -20.32 -9.77
N LYS A 329 -5.24 -19.55 -9.90
CA LYS A 329 -5.42 -18.55 -10.97
C LYS A 329 -4.28 -17.52 -10.94
N ARG A 330 -3.87 -17.07 -9.75
CA ARG A 330 -2.79 -16.09 -9.57
C ARG A 330 -1.42 -16.62 -9.93
N LEU A 331 -1.10 -17.85 -9.53
CA LEU A 331 0.21 -18.46 -9.77
C LEU A 331 0.37 -18.95 -11.21
N THR A 332 -0.70 -19.45 -11.84
CA THR A 332 -0.68 -19.93 -13.24
C THR A 332 -0.57 -18.80 -14.27
N ALA A 333 -0.81 -17.54 -13.86
CA ALA A 333 -0.47 -16.35 -14.64
C ALA A 333 1.05 -16.16 -14.83
N TYR A 334 1.89 -16.88 -14.06
CA TYR A 334 3.34 -16.88 -14.20
C TYR A 334 3.81 -18.19 -14.86
N PRO A 335 4.22 -18.17 -16.16
CA PRO A 335 4.57 -19.38 -16.90
C PRO A 335 5.64 -20.24 -16.23
N ALA A 336 6.63 -19.62 -15.59
CA ALA A 336 7.71 -20.32 -14.89
C ALA A 336 7.23 -21.12 -13.66
N LEU A 337 6.18 -20.66 -12.99
CA LEU A 337 5.59 -21.37 -11.84
C LEU A 337 4.61 -22.45 -12.29
N ARG A 338 3.91 -22.20 -13.40
CA ARG A 338 2.96 -23.16 -13.99
C ARG A 338 3.61 -24.51 -14.29
N VAL A 339 4.80 -24.54 -14.86
CA VAL A 339 5.54 -25.79 -15.15
C VAL A 339 5.72 -26.66 -13.91
N HIS A 340 5.99 -26.07 -12.76
CA HIS A 340 6.17 -26.81 -11.51
C HIS A 340 4.85 -27.14 -10.81
N LEU A 341 3.85 -26.27 -10.90
CA LEU A 341 2.53 -26.53 -10.32
C LEU A 341 1.75 -27.59 -11.09
N ASP A 342 1.95 -27.69 -12.40
CA ASP A 342 1.36 -28.71 -13.27
C ASP A 342 1.99 -30.10 -13.03
N GLN A 343 3.15 -30.18 -12.36
CA GLN A 343 3.74 -31.45 -11.90
C GLN A 343 3.05 -31.98 -10.64
N LEU A 344 2.38 -31.12 -9.87
CA LEU A 344 1.55 -31.54 -8.75
C LEU A 344 0.22 -32.10 -9.27
N GLN A 345 -0.38 -33.02 -8.52
CA GLN A 345 -1.71 -33.51 -8.84
C GLN A 345 -2.75 -32.37 -8.91
N PRO A 346 -3.81 -32.48 -9.73
CA PRO A 346 -4.81 -31.42 -9.89
C PRO A 346 -5.36 -30.90 -8.56
N LYS A 347 -5.53 -29.57 -8.46
CA LYS A 347 -5.95 -28.91 -7.21
C LYS A 347 -7.39 -29.24 -6.83
N VAL A 348 -8.28 -29.43 -7.81
CA VAL A 348 -9.71 -29.65 -7.59
C VAL A 348 -10.19 -30.87 -8.38
N PHE A 349 -10.99 -31.72 -7.74
CA PHE A 349 -11.68 -32.84 -8.38
C PHE A 349 -13.19 -32.73 -8.16
N ALA A 350 -13.97 -32.85 -9.24
CA ALA A 350 -15.40 -33.09 -9.16
C ALA A 350 -15.66 -34.57 -8.88
N LEU A 351 -16.53 -34.83 -7.91
CA LEU A 351 -16.95 -36.15 -7.48
C LEU A 351 -18.44 -36.35 -7.76
N SER A 352 -18.82 -37.53 -8.22
CA SER A 352 -20.20 -37.89 -8.55
C SER A 352 -20.51 -39.33 -8.12
N SER A 353 -21.79 -39.63 -7.89
CA SER A 353 -22.26 -41.00 -7.66
C SER A 353 -22.09 -41.91 -8.88
N ASP A 354 -22.19 -41.35 -10.09
CA ASP A 354 -22.28 -42.11 -11.34
C ASP A 354 -20.97 -42.12 -12.16
N ALA A 355 -20.08 -41.17 -11.93
CA ALA A 355 -18.80 -41.06 -12.63
C ALA A 355 -17.59 -41.37 -11.72
N ASP A 356 -16.42 -41.53 -12.32
CA ASP A 356 -15.15 -41.50 -11.58
C ASP A 356 -14.74 -40.04 -11.31
N ALA A 357 -13.84 -39.82 -10.36
CA ALA A 357 -13.40 -38.47 -9.98
C ALA A 357 -12.72 -37.77 -11.17
N THR A 358 -13.22 -36.60 -11.57
CA THR A 358 -12.71 -35.85 -12.72
C THR A 358 -11.92 -34.63 -12.26
N PRO A 359 -10.69 -34.41 -12.74
CA PRO A 359 -9.94 -33.20 -12.42
C PRO A 359 -10.62 -31.98 -13.06
N ILE A 360 -10.67 -30.88 -12.31
CA ILE A 360 -11.16 -29.60 -12.83
C ILE A 360 -9.94 -28.72 -13.10
N GLU A 361 -9.70 -28.42 -14.38
CA GLU A 361 -8.69 -27.45 -14.75
C GLU A 361 -9.11 -26.04 -14.32
N VAL A 362 -8.14 -25.29 -13.80
CA VAL A 362 -8.34 -23.90 -13.44
C VAL A 362 -7.87 -23.06 -14.62
N GLU A 363 -8.81 -22.58 -15.43
CA GLU A 363 -8.51 -21.75 -16.61
C GLU A 363 -7.82 -20.43 -16.23
N VAL A 364 -6.92 -19.97 -17.10
CA VAL A 364 -6.27 -18.66 -17.00
C VAL A 364 -7.32 -17.59 -17.34
N GLY A 365 -7.60 -16.67 -16.42
CA GLY A 365 -8.59 -15.62 -16.65
C GLY A 365 -8.29 -14.36 -15.84
N GLU A 366 -8.84 -13.23 -16.29
CA GLU A 366 -8.76 -11.96 -15.57
C GLU A 366 -9.40 -12.07 -14.18
N PHE A 367 -8.76 -11.45 -13.19
CA PHE A 367 -9.17 -11.51 -11.79
C PHE A 367 -10.36 -10.59 -11.54
N ASP A 368 -11.49 -11.16 -11.14
CA ASP A 368 -12.63 -10.37 -10.68
C ASP A 368 -13.05 -10.80 -9.26
N VAL A 369 -12.30 -10.28 -8.27
CA VAL A 369 -12.63 -10.42 -6.85
C VAL A 369 -14.01 -9.85 -6.56
N ALA A 370 -14.45 -8.83 -7.31
CA ALA A 370 -15.77 -8.24 -7.13
C ALA A 370 -16.87 -9.20 -7.60
N ALA A 371 -16.68 -9.91 -8.72
CA ALA A 371 -17.58 -10.95 -9.18
C ALA A 371 -17.66 -12.13 -8.20
N ASP A 372 -16.54 -12.56 -7.60
CA ASP A 372 -16.54 -13.61 -6.58
C ASP A 372 -17.25 -13.16 -5.29
N ILE A 373 -16.99 -11.94 -4.82
CA ILE A 373 -17.72 -11.35 -3.69
C ILE A 373 -19.21 -11.21 -4.03
N GLU A 374 -19.56 -10.77 -5.23
CA GLU A 374 -20.95 -10.65 -5.68
C GLU A 374 -21.64 -12.01 -5.75
N ARG A 375 -20.95 -13.04 -6.25
CA ARG A 375 -21.44 -14.43 -6.27
C ARG A 375 -21.70 -14.95 -4.86
N ILE A 376 -20.78 -14.72 -3.93
CA ILE A 376 -20.94 -15.10 -2.52
C ILE A 376 -22.11 -14.33 -1.88
N ASN A 377 -22.22 -13.02 -2.11
CA ASN A 377 -23.31 -12.18 -1.59
C ASN A 377 -24.69 -12.60 -2.14
N LYS A 378 -24.76 -13.04 -3.40
CA LYS A 378 -26.00 -13.54 -4.02
C LYS A 378 -26.40 -14.95 -3.57
N SER A 379 -25.54 -15.65 -2.82
CA SER A 379 -25.77 -17.03 -2.41
C SER A 379 -26.74 -17.15 -1.24
N LYS A 380 -27.39 -18.31 -1.12
CA LYS A 380 -28.27 -18.62 0.02
C LYS A 380 -27.45 -19.07 1.22
N PHE A 381 -27.81 -18.53 2.39
CA PHE A 381 -27.26 -18.92 3.68
C PHE A 381 -28.37 -19.49 4.56
N THR A 382 -28.10 -20.61 5.21
CA THR A 382 -29.06 -21.28 6.11
C THR A 382 -29.23 -20.54 7.44
N SER A 383 -28.31 -19.65 7.81
CA SER A 383 -28.47 -18.76 8.97
C SER A 383 -28.09 -17.30 8.64
N LYS A 384 -28.76 -16.35 9.29
CA LYS A 384 -28.46 -14.91 9.15
C LYS A 384 -27.06 -14.53 9.63
N GLY A 385 -26.45 -15.32 10.51
CA GLY A 385 -25.13 -15.08 11.07
C GLY A 385 -23.98 -15.51 10.14
N ASP A 386 -24.21 -16.44 9.22
CA ASP A 386 -23.15 -16.99 8.38
C ASP A 386 -22.75 -16.05 7.24
N HIS A 387 -23.70 -15.27 6.69
CA HIS A 387 -23.43 -14.33 5.60
C HIS A 387 -22.27 -13.35 5.90
N PRO A 388 -22.30 -12.55 6.98
CA PRO A 388 -21.19 -11.64 7.29
C PRO A 388 -19.89 -12.38 7.62
N VAL A 389 -19.98 -13.58 8.21
CA VAL A 389 -18.81 -14.41 8.53
C VAL A 389 -18.11 -14.89 7.26
N VAL A 390 -18.85 -15.47 6.30
CA VAL A 390 -18.29 -16.01 5.04
C VAL A 390 -17.67 -14.91 4.19
N VAL A 391 -18.37 -13.78 4.03
CA VAL A 391 -17.86 -12.63 3.27
C VAL A 391 -16.61 -12.06 3.94
N GLY A 392 -16.63 -11.91 5.27
CA GLY A 392 -15.48 -11.43 6.04
C GLY A 392 -14.28 -12.38 5.93
N LEU A 393 -14.52 -13.68 5.99
CA LEU A 393 -13.51 -14.74 5.86
C LEU A 393 -12.84 -14.72 4.47
N TYR A 394 -13.62 -14.66 3.39
CA TYR A 394 -13.08 -14.56 2.03
C TYR A 394 -12.32 -13.23 1.82
N THR A 395 -12.89 -12.10 2.24
CA THR A 395 -12.27 -10.78 2.09
C THR A 395 -10.95 -10.69 2.86
N LYS A 396 -10.92 -11.21 4.10
CA LYS A 396 -9.70 -11.29 4.92
C LYS A 396 -8.64 -12.17 4.24
N TYR A 397 -9.04 -13.33 3.71
CA TYR A 397 -8.12 -14.19 2.95
C TYR A 397 -7.55 -13.46 1.72
N VAL A 398 -8.39 -12.80 0.92
CA VAL A 398 -7.92 -12.04 -0.25
C VAL A 398 -6.97 -10.93 0.18
N HIS A 399 -7.28 -10.16 1.23
CA HIS A 399 -6.39 -9.11 1.74
C HIS A 399 -5.04 -9.67 2.22
N ASP A 400 -5.07 -10.70 3.07
CA ASP A 400 -3.88 -11.23 3.75
C ASP A 400 -3.01 -12.06 2.79
N THR A 401 -3.63 -12.88 1.95
CA THR A 401 -2.92 -13.72 0.96
C THR A 401 -2.44 -12.90 -0.23
N VAL A 402 -3.11 -11.84 -0.68
CA VAL A 402 -2.57 -10.97 -1.74
C VAL A 402 -1.41 -10.11 -1.23
N GLY A 403 -1.48 -9.62 0.01
CA GLY A 403 -0.36 -8.94 0.65
C GLY A 403 0.85 -9.85 0.84
N ALA A 404 0.63 -11.07 1.34
CA ALA A 404 1.68 -12.08 1.49
C ALA A 404 2.22 -12.55 0.14
N LEU A 405 1.36 -12.85 -0.83
CA LEU A 405 1.76 -13.26 -2.19
C LEU A 405 2.49 -12.14 -2.92
N THR A 406 2.16 -10.86 -2.72
CA THR A 406 2.94 -9.75 -3.31
C THR A 406 4.34 -9.67 -2.70
N LYS A 407 4.47 -9.94 -1.41
CA LYS A 407 5.77 -10.04 -0.72
C LYS A 407 6.55 -11.27 -1.20
N THR A 408 5.89 -12.41 -1.34
CA THR A 408 6.43 -13.68 -1.81
C THR A 408 6.74 -13.66 -3.30
N LEU A 409 5.94 -13.01 -4.14
CA LEU A 409 6.18 -12.78 -5.57
C LEU A 409 7.22 -11.69 -5.80
N GLY A 410 7.33 -10.68 -4.94
CA GLY A 410 8.48 -9.78 -4.92
C GLY A 410 9.77 -10.52 -4.53
N SER A 411 9.66 -11.56 -3.70
CA SER A 411 10.77 -12.46 -3.33
C SER A 411 11.02 -13.54 -4.39
N LEU A 412 10.00 -13.93 -5.16
CA LEU A 412 10.11 -14.88 -6.28
C LEU A 412 10.52 -14.19 -7.58
N GLN A 413 10.20 -12.92 -7.79
CA GLN A 413 10.82 -12.10 -8.84
C GLN A 413 12.33 -12.13 -8.64
N MET A 414 12.83 -12.07 -7.41
CA MET A 414 14.25 -12.29 -7.08
C MET A 414 14.76 -13.73 -7.31
N LEU A 415 13.88 -14.74 -7.38
CA LEU A 415 14.25 -16.16 -7.56
C LEU A 415 14.16 -16.66 -9.00
N VAL A 416 13.15 -16.21 -9.76
CA VAL A 416 13.11 -16.41 -11.21
C VAL A 416 14.23 -15.59 -11.85
N SER A 417 14.66 -14.50 -11.21
CA SER A 417 15.92 -13.81 -11.48
C SER A 417 17.18 -14.60 -11.17
N GLY A 418 17.19 -15.90 -10.88
CA GLY A 418 18.46 -16.63 -10.71
C GLY A 418 19.46 -15.99 -9.73
N ILE A 419 19.01 -15.17 -8.77
CA ILE A 419 19.87 -14.75 -7.67
C ILE A 419 19.99 -16.00 -6.81
N ALA A 420 21.12 -16.70 -7.00
CA ALA A 420 21.63 -17.71 -6.09
C ALA A 420 21.26 -17.33 -4.66
N THR A 421 20.81 -18.31 -3.86
CA THR A 421 20.74 -18.24 -2.37
C THR A 421 21.34 -16.97 -1.87
N ALA A 422 20.49 -15.98 -1.53
CA ALA A 422 20.98 -14.70 -1.05
C ALA A 422 22.00 -15.05 0.02
N ALA A 423 23.28 -14.88 -0.34
CA ALA A 423 24.36 -15.12 0.60
C ALA A 423 23.96 -14.37 1.86
N PRO A 424 24.10 -14.98 3.05
CA PRO A 424 23.67 -14.37 4.31
C PRO A 424 24.02 -12.88 4.26
N ALA A 425 23.02 -12.03 4.51
CA ALA A 425 23.14 -10.59 4.33
C ALA A 425 24.48 -10.16 4.91
N GLU A 426 25.32 -9.56 4.05
CA GLU A 426 26.70 -9.28 4.41
C GLU A 426 26.70 -8.56 5.76
N PRO A 427 27.40 -9.08 6.78
CA PRO A 427 27.33 -8.51 8.11
C PRO A 427 27.73 -7.04 8.04
N LEU A 428 27.02 -6.20 8.81
CA LEU A 428 27.38 -4.79 8.90
C LEU A 428 28.81 -4.69 9.44
N PRO A 429 29.64 -3.77 8.88
CA PRO A 429 30.93 -3.48 9.47
C PRO A 429 30.76 -3.08 10.94
N HIS A 430 31.63 -3.59 11.81
CA HIS A 430 31.66 -3.10 13.18
C HIS A 430 32.33 -1.73 13.19
N VAL A 431 31.55 -0.68 13.44
CA VAL A 431 32.02 0.71 13.45
C VAL A 431 31.71 1.36 14.78
N ASP A 432 32.60 2.24 15.22
CA ASP A 432 32.30 3.13 16.34
C ASP A 432 31.33 4.22 15.87
N ALA A 433 30.09 4.14 16.34
CA ALA A 433 28.99 5.02 15.97
C ALA A 433 28.44 5.75 17.21
N PRO A 434 29.23 6.64 17.85
CA PRO A 434 28.79 7.38 19.03
C PRO A 434 27.53 8.17 18.72
N ALA A 435 26.68 8.47 19.71
CA ALA A 435 25.47 9.24 19.49
C ALA A 435 25.77 10.59 18.80
N ALA A 436 24.93 10.99 17.85
CA ALA A 436 25.10 12.26 17.14
C ALA A 436 25.00 13.41 18.14
N SER A 437 25.91 14.39 18.03
CA SER A 437 25.85 15.57 18.89
C SER A 437 24.62 16.42 18.56
N PRO A 438 23.94 17.00 19.57
CA PRO A 438 22.86 17.95 19.33
C PRO A 438 23.31 19.08 18.41
N LEU A 439 22.45 19.49 17.49
CA LEU A 439 22.77 20.58 16.57
C LEU A 439 22.92 21.90 17.34
N ARG A 440 24.04 22.59 17.11
CA ARG A 440 24.35 23.91 17.68
C ARG A 440 24.52 24.93 16.56
N LEU A 441 23.56 25.84 16.45
CA LEU A 441 23.59 26.92 15.47
C LEU A 441 24.04 28.22 16.13
N ALA A 442 24.64 29.12 15.35
CA ALA A 442 25.04 30.42 15.85
C ALA A 442 23.81 31.27 16.23
N GLU A 443 23.96 32.09 17.28
CA GLU A 443 22.93 33.03 17.71
C GLU A 443 22.41 33.87 16.55
N GLY A 444 21.10 34.12 16.52
CA GLY A 444 20.47 34.93 15.50
C GLY A 444 20.20 34.18 14.19
N GLN A 445 20.60 32.90 14.06
CA GLN A 445 20.29 32.08 12.88
C GLN A 445 18.76 31.97 12.68
N PRO A 446 18.22 32.40 11.53
CA PRO A 446 16.81 32.20 11.23
C PRO A 446 16.54 30.73 10.87
N LEU A 447 15.36 30.24 11.27
CA LEU A 447 14.91 28.85 11.09
C LEU A 447 13.40 28.78 10.77
N LEU A 448 13.02 27.77 9.97
CA LEU A 448 11.65 27.52 9.56
C LEU A 448 11.27 26.16 10.14
N LEU A 449 10.46 26.20 11.19
CA LEU A 449 10.03 25.03 11.93
C LEU A 449 8.83 24.42 11.18
N LEU A 450 8.99 23.24 10.58
CA LEU A 450 7.93 22.63 9.75
C LEU A 450 6.81 21.98 10.56
N SER A 451 7.09 21.59 11.81
CA SER A 451 6.13 20.98 12.72
C SER A 451 6.34 21.50 14.14
N TRP A 452 5.28 22.05 14.74
CA TRP A 452 5.26 22.49 16.15
C TRP A 452 4.14 21.75 16.88
N GLN A 453 4.50 20.84 17.79
CA GLN A 453 3.54 20.19 18.68
C GLN A 453 3.20 21.15 19.83
N GLY A 454 2.16 21.96 19.63
CA GLY A 454 1.46 22.70 20.67
C GLY A 454 -0.04 22.57 20.41
N ASN A 455 -0.81 22.29 21.45
CA ASN A 455 -2.17 21.73 21.47
C ASN A 455 -3.30 22.61 20.86
N GLY A 456 -3.14 23.10 19.63
CA GLY A 456 -4.13 23.96 18.97
C GLY A 456 -4.16 23.80 17.44
N ALA A 457 -5.35 23.90 16.87
CA ALA A 457 -5.58 23.86 15.42
C ALA A 457 -4.79 24.98 14.71
N GLY A 458 -3.62 24.66 14.15
CA GLY A 458 -2.75 25.62 13.47
C GLY A 458 -1.33 25.09 13.16
N GLY A 459 -1.20 23.83 12.76
CA GLY A 459 0.07 23.14 12.50
C GLY A 459 0.75 23.51 11.18
N GLY A 460 1.02 24.79 10.95
CA GLY A 460 1.78 25.29 9.79
C GLY A 460 3.25 25.59 10.11
N PRO A 461 4.09 25.81 9.08
CA PRO A 461 5.50 26.14 9.27
C PRO A 461 5.68 27.53 9.91
N ARG A 462 6.57 27.65 10.90
CA ARG A 462 6.82 28.89 11.67
C ARG A 462 8.22 29.43 11.51
N PHE A 463 8.36 30.76 11.50
CA PHE A 463 9.66 31.42 11.47
C PHE A 463 10.18 31.70 12.89
N GLY A 464 11.37 31.20 13.20
CA GLY A 464 12.04 31.35 14.47
C GLY A 464 13.49 31.82 14.33
N VAL A 465 14.07 32.28 15.44
CA VAL A 465 15.46 32.75 15.51
C VAL A 465 16.18 32.01 16.65
N VAL A 466 17.36 31.48 16.35
CA VAL A 466 18.20 30.77 17.33
C VAL A 466 18.66 31.73 18.43
N ASP A 467 18.55 31.27 19.67
CA ASP A 467 18.94 32.03 20.86
C ASP A 467 20.46 32.09 21.07
N ALA A 468 20.90 32.76 22.14
CA ALA A 468 22.32 32.86 22.49
C ALA A 468 22.95 31.50 22.91
N THR A 469 22.13 30.52 23.31
CA THR A 469 22.63 29.19 23.68
C THR A 469 22.95 28.32 22.46
N GLY A 470 22.37 28.66 21.29
CA GLY A 470 22.52 27.92 20.05
C GLY A 470 21.71 26.62 20.00
N GLY A 471 21.00 26.29 21.08
CA GLY A 471 20.24 25.05 21.27
C GLY A 471 18.74 25.24 21.40
N ARG A 472 18.23 26.49 21.35
CA ARG A 472 16.79 26.79 21.36
C ARG A 472 16.42 27.77 20.27
N VAL A 473 15.14 27.79 19.92
CA VAL A 473 14.58 28.70 18.90
C VAL A 473 13.42 29.47 19.49
N ALA A 474 13.53 30.80 19.47
CA ALA A 474 12.45 31.70 19.84
C ALA A 474 11.58 31.99 18.60
N ALA A 475 10.25 31.90 18.74
CA ALA A 475 9.32 32.24 17.67
C ALA A 475 9.37 33.75 17.39
N ALA A 476 9.73 34.15 16.16
CA ALA A 476 9.96 35.56 15.85
C ALA A 476 8.67 36.36 15.65
N VAL A 477 7.56 35.68 15.34
CA VAL A 477 6.30 36.28 14.85
C VAL A 477 5.14 36.15 15.83
N MET A 478 5.04 35.04 16.57
CA MET A 478 3.84 34.73 17.35
C MET A 478 3.93 35.08 18.84
N GLY A 479 5.13 35.30 19.38
CA GLY A 479 5.35 35.72 20.77
C GLY A 479 4.72 34.80 21.83
N GLY A 480 5.51 33.93 22.45
CA GLY A 480 5.12 33.17 23.63
C GLY A 480 6.36 32.65 24.37
N ASP A 481 6.22 32.34 25.67
CA ASP A 481 7.27 31.80 26.56
C ASP A 481 7.76 30.39 26.17
N ASP A 482 7.31 29.86 25.02
CA ASP A 482 7.65 28.52 24.55
C ASP A 482 8.92 28.55 23.68
N ASP A 483 10.07 28.85 24.28
CA ASP A 483 11.35 28.50 23.67
C ASP A 483 11.38 26.97 23.50
N ALA A 484 11.32 26.48 22.26
CA ALA A 484 11.49 25.05 22.02
C ALA A 484 12.96 24.68 21.94
N GLU A 485 13.29 23.53 22.52
CA GLU A 485 14.55 22.87 22.24
C GLU A 485 14.68 22.60 20.74
N LEU A 486 15.84 22.97 20.19
CA LEU A 486 16.16 22.77 18.79
C LEU A 486 16.38 21.28 18.54
N ALA A 487 15.33 20.57 18.14
CA ALA A 487 15.44 19.23 17.61
C ALA A 487 15.74 19.28 16.11
N TYR A 488 16.81 18.58 15.70
CA TYR A 488 17.24 18.48 14.30
C TYR A 488 16.11 18.04 13.36
N ASP A 489 15.27 17.13 13.86
CA ASP A 489 14.17 16.50 13.13
C ASP A 489 12.90 17.36 13.06
N ARG A 490 12.77 18.39 13.92
CA ARG A 490 11.60 19.29 13.97
C ARG A 490 11.85 20.63 13.27
N CYS A 491 12.98 20.78 12.58
CA CYS A 491 13.42 22.03 12.01
C CYS A 491 13.83 21.86 10.55
N SER A 492 13.21 22.63 9.65
CA SER A 492 13.79 22.85 8.33
C SER A 492 14.82 23.95 8.42
N GLN A 493 16.08 23.52 8.38
CA GLN A 493 17.25 24.37 8.56
C GLN A 493 17.61 25.17 7.30
N ALA A 494 16.63 25.46 6.44
CA ALA A 494 16.81 26.17 5.19
C ALA A 494 16.15 27.55 5.26
N VAL A 495 16.88 28.58 5.72
CA VAL A 495 16.28 29.92 5.88
C VAL A 495 17.21 31.09 5.57
N LEU A 496 18.39 30.84 5.02
CA LEU A 496 19.11 31.91 4.33
C LEU A 496 19.30 31.53 2.87
N PRO A 497 19.04 32.45 1.92
CA PRO A 497 19.63 32.32 0.62
C PRO A 497 21.13 32.17 0.81
N TRP A 498 21.67 31.06 0.31
CA TRP A 498 23.10 30.75 0.38
C TRP A 498 23.96 31.91 -0.15
N ARG A 499 23.38 32.76 -1.03
CA ARG A 499 23.85 34.12 -1.28
C ARG A 499 22.75 35.13 -0.88
N PRO A 500 22.87 35.84 0.26
CA PRO A 500 21.94 36.92 0.56
C PRO A 500 21.95 37.96 -0.55
N PRO A 501 20.78 38.54 -0.92
CA PRO A 501 20.68 39.52 -2.01
C PRO A 501 21.63 40.72 -1.83
N ALA A 502 21.93 41.07 -0.58
CA ALA A 502 22.91 42.09 -0.21
C ALA A 502 23.48 41.78 1.19
N ALA A 503 24.65 42.36 1.50
CA ALA A 503 25.20 42.34 2.86
C ALA A 503 24.21 42.99 3.85
N GLY A 504 24.00 42.36 5.01
CA GLY A 504 23.06 42.86 6.04
C GLY A 504 21.58 42.59 5.76
N TRP A 505 21.24 41.91 4.65
CA TRP A 505 19.85 41.54 4.31
C TRP A 505 19.16 40.76 5.43
N GLU A 506 19.88 39.85 6.09
CA GLU A 506 19.36 39.03 7.17
C GLU A 506 18.96 39.87 8.40
N ALA A 507 19.83 40.75 8.87
CA ALA A 507 19.52 41.62 10.00
C ALA A 507 18.31 42.50 9.69
N ALA A 508 18.20 42.99 8.45
CA ALA A 508 17.03 43.71 7.98
C ALA A 508 15.77 42.81 7.94
N PHE A 509 15.89 41.57 7.47
CA PHE A 509 14.79 40.61 7.41
C PHE A 509 14.25 40.25 8.81
N ILE A 510 15.14 39.94 9.76
CA ILE A 510 14.78 39.64 11.15
C ILE A 510 14.14 40.86 11.82
N ARG A 511 14.69 42.06 11.59
CA ARG A 511 14.12 43.32 12.08
C ARG A 511 12.71 43.54 11.52
N ASP A 512 12.52 43.34 10.22
CA ASP A 512 11.23 43.54 9.56
C ASP A 512 10.20 42.49 10.01
N ALA A 513 10.60 41.23 10.23
CA ALA A 513 9.74 40.20 10.80
C ALA A 513 9.26 40.55 12.23
N ARG A 514 10.17 41.07 13.08
CA ARG A 514 9.80 41.59 14.41
C ARG A 514 8.88 42.79 14.32
N ALA A 515 9.13 43.72 13.40
CA ALA A 515 8.25 44.87 13.18
C ALA A 515 6.83 44.45 12.75
N LEU A 516 6.69 43.39 11.95
CA LEU A 516 5.38 42.85 11.57
C LEU A 516 4.65 42.15 12.72
N ARG A 517 5.38 41.41 13.58
CA ARG A 517 4.80 40.87 14.83
C ARG A 517 4.18 41.97 15.68
N ASP A 518 4.90 43.08 15.84
CA ASP A 518 4.45 44.17 16.71
C ASP A 518 3.15 44.83 16.18
N LEU A 519 2.72 44.51 14.95
CA LEU A 519 1.43 44.92 14.36
C LEU A 519 0.27 43.93 14.63
N VAL A 520 0.53 42.72 15.11
CA VAL A 520 -0.49 41.67 15.34
C VAL A 520 -1.50 42.10 16.41
N GLU A 521 -1.02 42.55 17.56
CA GLU A 521 -1.88 43.00 18.66
C GLU A 521 -2.68 44.27 18.30
N PRO A 522 -2.07 45.31 17.67
CA PRO A 522 -2.83 46.41 17.07
C PRO A 522 -3.91 45.96 16.08
N ALA A 523 -3.62 45.00 15.20
CA ALA A 523 -4.58 44.49 14.23
C ALA A 523 -5.73 43.70 14.89
N ARG A 524 -5.43 42.91 15.94
CA ARG A 524 -6.45 42.22 16.73
C ARG A 524 -7.41 43.20 17.40
N ARG A 525 -6.88 44.24 18.04
CA ARG A 525 -7.69 45.31 18.64
C ARG A 525 -8.53 46.04 17.60
N LEU A 526 -7.95 46.33 16.43
CA LEU A 526 -8.69 46.91 15.31
C LEU A 526 -9.87 46.03 14.86
N ALA A 527 -9.70 44.70 14.85
CA ALA A 527 -10.77 43.75 14.53
C ALA A 527 -11.89 43.79 15.59
N ASP A 528 -11.54 43.79 16.86
CA ASP A 528 -12.50 43.83 17.97
C ASP A 528 -13.27 45.15 17.97
N ASP A 529 -12.60 46.27 17.69
CA ASP A 529 -13.21 47.58 17.55
C ASP A 529 -14.15 47.65 16.33
N ALA A 530 -13.74 47.09 15.20
CA ALA A 530 -14.56 47.01 13.99
C ALA A 530 -15.84 46.16 14.20
N ARG A 531 -15.78 45.13 15.05
CA ARG A 531 -16.95 44.31 15.41
C ARG A 531 -17.93 45.03 16.35
N ARG A 532 -17.45 45.98 17.15
CA ARG A 532 -18.23 46.73 18.16
C ARG A 532 -18.56 48.16 17.70
N MET A 533 -18.44 48.43 16.40
CA MET A 533 -18.43 49.78 15.87
C MET A 533 -19.86 50.33 15.76
N GLU A 534 -20.24 51.18 16.72
CA GLU A 534 -21.60 51.75 16.83
C GLU A 534 -21.64 53.29 16.69
N SER A 535 -20.49 53.97 16.55
CA SER A 535 -20.40 55.44 16.55
C SER A 535 -19.36 56.03 15.58
N GLU A 536 -19.53 57.31 15.22
CA GLU A 536 -18.58 58.05 14.39
C GLU A 536 -17.21 58.25 15.07
N SER A 537 -17.18 58.36 16.40
CA SER A 537 -15.94 58.42 17.17
C SER A 537 -15.16 57.10 17.16
N ALA A 538 -15.86 55.96 17.19
CA ALA A 538 -15.26 54.64 17.06
C ALA A 538 -14.64 54.44 15.66
N LEU A 539 -15.33 54.89 14.62
CA LEU A 539 -14.82 54.87 13.24
C LEU A 539 -13.54 55.70 13.06
N ARG A 540 -13.46 56.89 13.68
CA ARG A 540 -12.26 57.74 13.61
C ARG A 540 -11.05 57.06 14.27
N ALA A 541 -11.28 56.43 15.42
CA ALA A 541 -10.27 55.68 16.15
C ALA A 541 -9.79 54.42 15.39
N VAL A 542 -10.70 53.71 14.73
CA VAL A 542 -10.40 52.60 13.80
C VAL A 542 -9.58 53.10 12.60
N GLY A 543 -9.93 54.27 12.05
CA GLY A 543 -9.19 54.93 10.97
C GLY A 543 -7.77 55.33 11.33
N GLU A 544 -7.55 55.87 12.52
CA GLU A 544 -6.21 56.22 13.02
C GLU A 544 -5.34 54.97 13.23
N ARG A 545 -5.88 53.94 13.90
CA ARG A 545 -5.19 52.66 14.10
C ARG A 545 -4.85 51.97 12.77
N ALA A 546 -5.77 52.00 11.79
CA ALA A 546 -5.51 51.44 10.46
C ALA A 546 -4.36 52.16 9.72
N ARG A 547 -4.22 53.49 9.89
CA ARG A 547 -3.07 54.24 9.35
C ARG A 547 -1.78 53.88 10.06
N GLU A 548 -1.79 53.77 11.38
CA GLU A 548 -0.61 53.34 12.15
C GLU A 548 -0.10 51.96 11.71
N ILE A 549 -1.02 51.02 11.47
CA ILE A 549 -0.69 49.68 10.95
C ILE A 549 -0.13 49.76 9.53
N ALA A 550 -0.75 50.54 8.65
CA ALA A 550 -0.28 50.71 7.27
C ALA A 550 1.11 51.38 7.20
N ASP A 551 1.34 52.41 8.02
CA ASP A 551 2.62 53.11 8.12
C ASP A 551 3.68 52.22 8.77
N GLY A 552 3.30 51.39 9.74
CA GLY A 552 4.14 50.33 10.30
C GLY A 552 4.58 49.32 9.26
N ALA A 553 3.65 48.82 8.45
CA ALA A 553 3.94 47.88 7.38
C ALA A 553 4.80 48.51 6.27
N ALA A 554 4.63 49.80 5.99
CA ALA A 554 5.41 50.54 5.00
C ALA A 554 6.90 50.72 5.40
N ARG A 555 7.23 50.61 6.69
CA ARG A 555 8.63 50.67 7.18
C ARG A 555 9.41 49.38 6.93
N CYS A 556 8.74 48.27 6.58
CA CYS A 556 9.40 47.01 6.24
C CYS A 556 10.00 47.11 4.83
N GLN A 557 11.29 46.82 4.67
CA GLN A 557 12.04 46.93 3.42
C GLN A 557 12.25 45.57 2.74
N SER A 558 12.54 44.51 3.49
CA SER A 558 12.85 43.17 2.99
C SER A 558 11.59 42.31 2.74
N ILE A 559 10.50 42.55 3.46
CA ILE A 559 9.18 41.86 3.29
C ILE A 559 8.14 42.82 2.67
N ALA A 560 8.64 43.89 2.05
CA ALA A 560 7.89 45.11 1.77
C ALA A 560 6.65 44.92 0.87
N HIS A 561 6.65 43.97 -0.08
CA HIS A 561 5.51 43.82 -0.99
C HIS A 561 4.27 43.31 -0.24
N ALA A 562 4.41 42.19 0.45
CA ALA A 562 3.34 41.52 1.17
C ALA A 562 2.85 42.38 2.36
N ALA A 563 3.79 42.97 3.11
CA ALA A 563 3.48 43.89 4.21
C ALA A 563 2.69 45.12 3.74
N ARG A 564 3.16 45.79 2.67
CA ARG A 564 2.48 46.97 2.10
C ARG A 564 1.12 46.63 1.52
N GLU A 565 0.98 45.47 0.88
CA GLU A 565 -0.32 45.02 0.35
C GLU A 565 -1.34 44.84 1.46
N ALA A 566 -0.98 44.14 2.55
CA ALA A 566 -1.86 43.94 3.69
C ALA A 566 -2.22 45.27 4.38
N GLY A 567 -1.22 46.12 4.68
CA GLY A 567 -1.44 47.44 5.29
C GLY A 567 -2.27 48.38 4.41
N SER A 568 -2.03 48.39 3.10
CA SER A 568 -2.79 49.21 2.14
C SER A 568 -4.22 48.71 1.97
N ALA A 569 -4.43 47.39 1.99
CA ALA A 569 -5.76 46.80 1.94
C ALA A 569 -6.59 47.20 3.18
N VAL A 570 -6.01 47.12 4.38
CA VAL A 570 -6.66 47.55 5.62
C VAL A 570 -7.01 49.04 5.55
N ARG A 571 -6.04 49.90 5.19
CA ARG A 571 -6.27 51.35 5.06
C ARG A 571 -7.40 51.66 4.07
N SER A 572 -7.36 51.07 2.87
CA SER A 572 -8.37 51.26 1.82
C SER A 572 -9.76 50.81 2.28
N CYS A 573 -9.88 49.66 2.95
CA CYS A 573 -11.18 49.16 3.44
C CYS A 573 -11.76 50.07 4.53
N VAL A 574 -10.93 50.57 5.44
CA VAL A 574 -11.35 51.47 6.53
C VAL A 574 -11.73 52.85 5.98
N ASP A 575 -10.98 53.41 5.03
CA ASP A 575 -11.33 54.68 4.37
C ASP A 575 -12.68 54.58 3.64
N LYS A 576 -12.92 53.46 2.94
CA LYS A 576 -14.23 53.17 2.32
C LYS A 576 -15.35 53.09 3.34
N ALA A 577 -15.16 52.35 4.43
CA ALA A 577 -16.15 52.28 5.51
C ALA A 577 -16.42 53.68 6.11
N ALA A 578 -15.39 54.51 6.23
CA ALA A 578 -15.53 55.87 6.75
C ALA A 578 -16.32 56.80 5.82
N THR A 579 -16.16 56.67 4.50
CA THR A 579 -16.98 57.42 3.54
C THR A 579 -18.46 57.01 3.58
N LEU A 580 -18.74 55.72 3.77
CA LEU A 580 -20.11 55.21 3.88
C LEU A 580 -20.80 55.68 5.17
N PHE A 581 -20.08 55.69 6.30
CA PHE A 581 -20.59 56.25 7.55
C PHE A 581 -20.91 57.75 7.46
N LYS A 582 -20.05 58.54 6.80
CA LYS A 582 -20.33 59.98 6.57
C LYS A 582 -21.55 60.21 5.67
N ALA A 583 -21.79 59.32 4.70
CA ALA A 583 -22.97 59.34 3.85
C ALA A 583 -24.24 58.79 4.56
N GLN A 584 -24.09 58.15 5.73
CA GLN A 584 -25.15 57.41 6.43
C GLN A 584 -26.19 58.28 7.13
N GLN A 585 -26.16 59.61 6.98
CA GLN A 585 -27.41 60.36 7.14
C GLN A 585 -28.47 59.96 6.08
N GLN A 586 -28.12 59.21 5.02
CA GLN A 586 -29.04 58.70 3.99
C GLN A 586 -28.69 57.31 3.35
N GLY A 587 -27.79 56.49 3.92
CA GLY A 587 -27.25 55.27 3.25
C GLY A 587 -27.74 53.89 3.75
N ASP A 588 -27.77 52.89 2.86
CA ASP A 588 -28.21 51.49 3.09
C ASP A 588 -27.34 50.74 4.13
N PRO A 589 -27.91 50.28 5.26
CA PRO A 589 -27.20 49.52 6.30
C PRO A 589 -26.44 48.29 5.80
N LYS A 590 -26.92 47.63 4.73
CA LYS A 590 -26.26 46.44 4.17
C LYS A 590 -24.90 46.73 3.56
N GLN A 591 -24.75 47.88 2.89
CA GLN A 591 -23.49 48.29 2.25
C GLN A 591 -22.40 48.56 3.30
N LEU A 592 -22.80 49.14 4.43
CA LEU A 592 -21.89 49.34 5.55
C LEU A 592 -21.42 48.01 6.13
N GLN A 593 -22.33 47.07 6.34
CA GLN A 593 -22.00 45.76 6.88
C GLN A 593 -21.09 44.94 5.95
N GLU A 594 -21.27 45.07 4.64
CA GLU A 594 -20.37 44.48 3.64
C GLU A 594 -18.97 45.12 3.68
N ALA A 595 -18.88 46.44 3.82
CA ALA A 595 -17.61 47.13 3.97
C ALA A 595 -16.87 46.73 5.27
N LEU A 596 -17.59 46.58 6.38
CA LEU A 596 -17.05 46.06 7.64
C LEU A 596 -16.59 44.61 7.50
N GLY A 597 -17.31 43.77 6.75
CA GLY A 597 -16.86 42.42 6.40
C GLY A 597 -15.54 42.41 5.63
N LYS A 598 -15.35 43.35 4.69
CA LYS A 598 -14.08 43.53 3.94
C LYS A 598 -12.95 44.05 4.83
N VAL A 599 -13.24 44.87 5.83
CA VAL A 599 -12.26 45.29 6.86
C VAL A 599 -11.81 44.08 7.68
N CYS A 600 -12.76 43.27 8.19
CA CYS A 600 -12.45 42.04 8.92
C CYS A 600 -11.59 41.08 8.08
N ALA A 601 -11.95 40.84 6.81
CA ALA A 601 -11.18 40.00 5.91
C ALA A 601 -9.77 40.55 5.59
N ALA A 602 -9.61 41.88 5.53
CA ALA A 602 -8.30 42.50 5.35
C ALA A 602 -7.44 42.37 6.62
N ILE A 603 -8.06 42.46 7.81
CA ILE A 603 -7.38 42.25 9.10
C ILE A 603 -7.01 40.77 9.29
N GLU A 604 -7.79 39.83 8.76
CA GLU A 604 -7.43 38.40 8.74
C GLU A 604 -6.09 38.14 8.03
N ARG A 605 -5.69 38.98 7.08
CA ARG A 605 -4.37 38.88 6.42
C ARG A 605 -3.20 39.33 7.31
N LEU A 606 -3.48 40.04 8.41
CA LEU A 606 -2.52 40.43 9.43
C LEU A 606 -2.53 39.45 10.62
N GLN A 607 -3.35 38.40 10.57
CA GLN A 607 -3.31 37.34 11.58
C GLN A 607 -1.99 36.58 11.48
N PRO A 608 -1.50 36.04 12.60
CA PRO A 608 -0.15 35.46 12.62
C PRO A 608 0.08 34.31 11.63
N VAL A 609 -0.92 33.47 11.40
CA VAL A 609 -0.84 32.36 10.44
C VAL A 609 -0.63 32.87 9.01
N ALA A 610 -1.31 33.95 8.62
CA ALA A 610 -1.15 34.55 7.29
C ALA A 610 0.23 35.25 7.16
N LEU A 611 0.67 35.91 8.22
CA LEU A 611 1.99 36.56 8.29
C LEU A 611 3.13 35.53 8.20
N GLU A 612 3.01 34.39 8.89
CA GLU A 612 3.96 33.26 8.79
C GLU A 612 4.02 32.69 7.36
N ALA A 613 2.87 32.56 6.68
CA ALA A 613 2.82 32.14 5.29
C ALA A 613 3.52 33.14 4.35
N MET A 614 3.32 34.45 4.55
CA MET A 614 3.97 35.51 3.77
C MET A 614 5.48 35.54 3.98
N LEU A 615 5.95 35.39 5.22
CA LEU A 615 7.38 35.29 5.55
C LEU A 615 8.00 34.05 4.91
N THR A 616 7.33 32.92 5.00
CA THR A 616 7.75 31.66 4.36
C THR A 616 7.86 31.82 2.85
N ALA A 617 6.89 32.47 2.20
CA ALA A 617 6.91 32.74 0.76
C ALA A 617 8.05 33.69 0.38
N ALA A 618 8.26 34.78 1.13
CA ALA A 618 9.35 35.72 0.91
C ALA A 618 10.73 35.04 1.02
N LEU A 619 10.91 34.17 2.02
CA LEU A 619 12.12 33.37 2.19
C LEU A 619 12.35 32.43 1.01
N ARG A 620 11.33 31.67 0.59
CA ARG A 620 11.39 30.79 -0.59
C ARG A 620 11.79 31.58 -1.84
N SER A 621 11.19 32.75 -2.06
CA SER A 621 11.47 33.61 -3.22
C SER A 621 12.90 34.19 -3.26
N SER A 622 13.58 34.25 -2.12
CA SER A 622 14.96 34.77 -2.06
C SER A 622 16.01 33.74 -2.50
N GLY A 623 15.62 32.49 -2.83
CA GLY A 623 16.55 31.42 -3.18
C GLY A 623 17.16 30.73 -1.95
N ALA A 624 16.40 30.68 -0.85
CA ALA A 624 16.81 30.02 0.39
C ALA A 624 17.13 28.54 0.18
N SER A 625 18.42 28.22 0.10
CA SER A 625 18.95 26.86 0.10
C SER A 625 19.93 26.71 1.26
N GLY A 626 19.41 26.24 2.40
CA GLY A 626 20.15 25.41 3.38
C GLY A 626 21.43 25.94 4.02
N ALA A 627 21.77 27.22 3.92
CA ALA A 627 22.99 27.75 4.54
C ALA A 627 22.84 27.82 6.06
N ARG A 628 23.77 27.16 6.77
CA ARG A 628 23.78 27.05 8.23
C ARG A 628 24.96 27.81 8.79
N ARG A 629 24.70 28.59 9.84
CA ARG A 629 25.73 29.15 10.71
C ARG A 629 25.83 28.31 11.95
N TYR A 630 27.01 27.78 12.21
CA TYR A 630 27.23 26.88 13.31
C TYR A 630 27.90 27.59 14.47
N ALA A 631 27.49 27.26 15.68
CA ALA A 631 28.15 27.75 16.88
C ALA A 631 29.50 27.03 17.07
N ALA A 632 30.37 27.66 17.86
CA ALA A 632 31.62 27.03 18.27
C ALA A 632 31.36 25.69 18.98
N GLY A 633 32.18 24.69 18.68
CA GLY A 633 32.06 23.31 19.17
C GLY A 633 31.10 22.42 18.38
N GLN A 634 30.42 22.92 17.34
CA GLN A 634 29.61 22.04 16.48
C GLN A 634 30.51 21.10 15.68
N PRO A 635 30.31 19.76 15.77
CA PRO A 635 30.99 18.81 14.91
C PRO A 635 30.36 18.76 13.51
N LEU A 636 31.21 18.88 12.50
CA LEU A 636 30.86 18.84 11.09
C LEU A 636 31.70 17.79 10.36
N THR A 637 31.16 17.31 9.24
CA THR A 637 31.95 16.75 8.16
C THR A 637 32.00 17.80 7.04
N VAL A 638 33.18 18.12 6.53
CA VAL A 638 33.43 19.21 5.58
C VAL A 638 34.25 18.73 4.40
N ARG A 639 34.01 19.30 3.22
CA ARG A 639 34.77 19.04 2.00
C ARG A 639 35.89 20.06 1.87
N THR A 640 37.13 19.58 1.91
CA THR A 640 38.34 20.35 1.59
C THR A 640 38.89 19.94 0.22
N ALA A 641 40.02 20.53 -0.19
CA ALA A 641 40.73 20.09 -1.40
C ALA A 641 41.18 18.62 -1.32
N GLY A 642 41.39 18.10 -0.10
CA GLY A 642 41.77 16.71 0.17
C GLY A 642 40.60 15.73 0.30
N GLY A 643 39.36 16.18 0.14
CA GLY A 643 38.15 15.35 0.27
C GLY A 643 37.31 15.67 1.51
N TRP A 644 36.42 14.74 1.89
CA TRP A 644 35.54 14.89 3.04
C TRP A 644 36.26 14.50 4.33
N ARG A 645 36.16 15.33 5.37
CA ARG A 645 36.85 15.14 6.65
C ARG A 645 36.06 15.72 7.81
N ASP A 646 36.32 15.22 9.01
CA ASP A 646 35.68 15.72 10.21
C ASP A 646 36.41 16.93 10.79
N ALA A 647 35.65 17.93 11.18
CA ALA A 647 36.14 19.15 11.82
C ALA A 647 35.15 19.64 12.86
N ASP A 648 35.64 20.37 13.85
CA ASP A 648 34.81 21.09 14.80
C ASP A 648 34.89 22.59 14.52
N VAL A 649 33.76 23.28 14.65
CA VAL A 649 33.70 24.73 14.43
C VAL A 649 34.40 25.44 15.58
N ALA A 650 35.45 26.19 15.30
CA ALA A 650 36.15 27.02 16.30
C ALA A 650 35.49 28.39 16.45
N THR A 651 35.17 29.04 15.34
CA THR A 651 34.56 30.38 15.32
C THR A 651 33.61 30.54 14.13
N ALA A 652 32.55 31.32 14.32
CA ALA A 652 31.69 31.79 13.23
C ALA A 652 32.13 33.21 12.81
N GLY A 653 32.27 33.43 11.51
CA GLY A 653 32.63 34.73 10.94
C GLY A 653 31.46 35.72 11.00
N ALA A 654 31.78 37.02 10.96
CA ALA A 654 30.78 38.09 11.04
C ALA A 654 29.80 38.14 9.84
N ASP A 655 30.18 37.55 8.70
CA ASP A 655 29.31 37.39 7.53
C ASP A 655 28.42 36.12 7.60
N GLY A 656 28.61 35.31 8.64
CA GLY A 656 27.88 34.08 8.89
C GLY A 656 28.28 32.89 8.04
N LEU A 657 28.85 33.07 6.86
CA LEU A 657 29.18 31.95 5.95
C LEU A 657 30.60 31.42 6.17
N ARG A 658 31.53 32.28 6.57
CA ARG A 658 32.91 31.87 6.89
C ARG A 658 32.98 31.29 8.30
N HIS A 659 33.58 30.12 8.45
CA HIS A 659 33.78 29.47 9.73
C HIS A 659 35.25 29.11 9.89
N GLY A 660 35.82 29.39 11.07
CA GLY A 660 37.09 28.84 11.49
C GLY A 660 36.88 27.40 11.92
N LEU A 661 37.60 26.46 11.33
CA LEU A 661 37.47 25.02 11.56
C LEU A 661 38.77 24.47 12.15
N THR A 662 38.62 23.64 13.18
CA THR A 662 39.70 22.82 13.72
C THR A 662 39.47 21.38 13.27
N PHE A 663 40.37 20.85 12.44
CA PHE A 663 40.28 19.45 12.01
C PHE A 663 40.70 18.52 13.14
N LEU A 664 40.05 17.35 13.24
CA LEU A 664 40.37 16.38 14.28
C LEU A 664 41.81 15.84 14.15
N GLU A 665 42.38 15.44 15.29
CA GLU A 665 43.75 14.89 15.38
C GLU A 665 43.95 13.70 14.43
N GLY A 666 45.09 13.67 13.73
CA GLY A 666 45.40 12.66 12.71
C GLY A 666 45.08 13.07 11.26
N SER A 667 44.38 14.20 11.05
CA SER A 667 44.14 14.76 9.71
C SER A 667 45.39 15.37 9.04
N GLY A 668 46.31 15.91 9.85
CA GLY A 668 47.53 16.59 9.38
C GLY A 668 47.29 17.98 8.76
N GLU A 669 46.06 18.49 8.75
CA GLU A 669 45.71 19.80 8.21
C GLU A 669 45.68 20.87 9.30
N PRO A 670 46.28 22.06 9.07
CA PRO A 670 46.16 23.16 10.01
C PRO A 670 44.72 23.68 10.07
N PRO A 671 44.31 24.34 11.17
CA PRO A 671 43.04 25.04 11.23
C PRO A 671 42.84 25.95 10.01
N ALA A 672 41.65 25.89 9.41
CA ALA A 672 41.35 26.62 8.18
C ALA A 672 40.08 27.44 8.33
N THR A 673 40.00 28.54 7.59
CA THR A 673 38.75 29.27 7.43
C THR A 673 38.09 28.84 6.13
N LEU A 674 36.89 28.25 6.22
CA LEU A 674 36.14 27.78 5.06
C LEU A 674 34.82 28.55 4.95
N THR A 675 34.40 28.84 3.73
CA THR A 675 33.05 29.36 3.48
C THR A 675 32.10 28.17 3.31
N LEU A 676 31.21 27.95 4.28
CA LEU A 676 30.36 26.77 4.36
C LEU A 676 29.08 26.93 3.55
N HIS A 677 28.85 26.07 2.56
CA HIS A 677 27.68 26.03 1.70
C HIS A 677 27.00 24.67 1.67
N PRO A 678 25.74 24.55 1.21
CA PRO A 678 24.96 23.32 1.34
C PRO A 678 25.58 22.04 0.76
N TRP A 679 26.61 22.15 -0.10
CA TRP A 679 27.25 21.04 -0.81
C TRP A 679 28.70 20.77 -0.37
N ASN A 680 29.21 21.48 0.65
CA ASN A 680 30.57 21.27 1.17
C ASN A 680 30.63 20.94 2.66
N HIS A 681 29.49 20.72 3.32
CA HIS A 681 29.47 20.30 4.72
C HIS A 681 28.15 19.63 5.13
N ALA A 682 28.17 18.95 6.27
CA ALA A 682 27.00 18.51 7.02
C ALA A 682 27.31 18.40 8.52
N PRO A 683 26.31 18.44 9.42
CA PRO A 683 26.49 17.97 10.79
C PRO A 683 26.98 16.53 10.80
N ARG A 684 27.93 16.24 11.69
CA ARG A 684 28.52 14.91 11.82
C ARG A 684 27.55 13.98 12.54
N GLU A 685 26.84 13.15 11.78
CA GLU A 685 26.06 12.01 12.29
C GLU A 685 26.99 10.85 12.63
N LEU A 686 27.96 10.52 11.77
CA LEU A 686 28.94 9.46 12.00
C LEU A 686 30.35 10.02 11.80
N PRO A 687 31.33 9.57 12.61
CA PRO A 687 32.74 9.82 12.31
C PRO A 687 33.08 9.38 10.89
N HIS A 688 33.97 10.10 10.21
CA HIS A 688 34.28 9.91 8.80
C HIS A 688 34.69 8.47 8.47
N ALA A 689 35.51 7.84 9.32
CA ALA A 689 35.91 6.43 9.14
C ALA A 689 34.71 5.47 9.20
N ALA A 690 33.78 5.68 10.15
CA ALA A 690 32.56 4.89 10.26
C ALA A 690 31.61 5.12 9.07
N TYR A 691 31.51 6.38 8.62
CA TYR A 691 30.76 6.74 7.42
C TYR A 691 31.30 6.02 6.18
N GLU A 692 32.61 6.06 5.93
CA GLU A 692 33.21 5.41 4.75
C GLU A 692 33.04 3.89 4.79
N ALA A 693 33.25 3.24 5.94
CA ALA A 693 33.00 1.80 6.09
C ALA A 693 31.53 1.41 5.81
N MET A 694 30.58 2.21 6.31
CA MET A 694 29.15 2.01 6.01
C MET A 694 28.80 2.31 4.55
N HIS A 695 29.41 3.33 3.96
CA HIS A 695 29.24 3.71 2.57
C HIS A 695 29.76 2.63 1.60
N GLU A 696 30.91 2.02 1.90
CA GLU A 696 31.44 0.88 1.14
C GLU A 696 30.52 -0.34 1.21
N TRP A 697 29.97 -0.63 2.41
CA TRP A 697 28.97 -1.70 2.56
C TRP A 697 27.69 -1.38 1.78
N TRP A 698 27.19 -0.15 1.86
CA TRP A 698 26.01 0.29 1.11
C TRP A 698 26.22 0.19 -0.40
N THR A 699 27.41 0.59 -0.87
CA THR A 699 27.82 0.49 -2.28
C THR A 699 27.78 -0.96 -2.76
N ARG A 700 28.31 -1.91 -1.97
CA ARG A 700 28.28 -3.34 -2.30
C ARG A 700 26.87 -3.91 -2.29
N LYS A 701 26.04 -3.51 -1.30
CA LYS A 701 24.62 -3.87 -1.25
C LYS A 701 23.89 -3.43 -2.53
N LEU A 702 23.98 -2.15 -2.89
CA LEU A 702 23.32 -1.63 -4.09
C LEU A 702 23.88 -2.24 -5.38
N ARG A 703 25.19 -2.47 -5.46
CA ARG A 703 25.79 -3.15 -6.61
C ARG A 703 25.20 -4.55 -6.77
N LYS A 704 25.04 -5.31 -5.69
CA LYS A 704 24.40 -6.63 -5.72
C LYS A 704 22.92 -6.55 -6.15
N GLU A 705 22.19 -5.53 -5.72
CA GLU A 705 20.76 -5.36 -6.02
C GLU A 705 20.47 -4.87 -7.45
N HIS A 706 21.38 -4.09 -8.07
CA HIS A 706 21.11 -3.39 -9.33
C HIS A 706 22.00 -3.77 -10.52
N THR A 707 23.08 -4.54 -10.32
CA THR A 707 23.97 -4.96 -11.44
C THR A 707 23.27 -5.90 -12.40
N GLN A 708 22.28 -6.66 -11.94
CA GLN A 708 21.58 -7.65 -12.76
C GLN A 708 20.09 -7.33 -12.79
N ILE A 709 19.52 -7.37 -14.00
CA ILE A 709 18.12 -7.11 -14.27
C ILE A 709 17.50 -8.40 -14.79
N PHE A 710 16.34 -8.74 -14.26
CA PHE A 710 15.62 -9.91 -14.68
C PHE A 710 15.04 -9.75 -16.08
N ASP A 711 15.37 -10.66 -16.99
CA ASP A 711 14.67 -10.78 -18.26
C ASP A 711 13.54 -11.79 -18.15
N ALA A 712 12.30 -11.29 -18.16
CA ALA A 712 11.10 -12.13 -18.06
C ALA A 712 10.90 -13.05 -19.28
N LEU A 713 11.54 -12.75 -20.41
CA LEU A 713 11.43 -13.52 -21.65
C LEU A 713 12.38 -14.72 -21.66
N SER A 714 13.67 -14.49 -21.37
CA SER A 714 14.67 -15.55 -21.39
C SER A 714 14.84 -16.26 -20.04
N GLY A 715 14.30 -15.69 -18.95
CA GLY A 715 14.52 -16.17 -17.58
C GLY A 715 15.95 -15.93 -17.06
N ASN A 716 16.78 -15.17 -17.80
CA ASN A 716 18.17 -14.91 -17.42
C ASN A 716 18.32 -13.58 -16.66
N LEU A 717 19.44 -13.46 -15.97
CA LEU A 717 19.92 -12.19 -15.45
C LEU A 717 20.73 -11.48 -16.53
N LEU A 718 20.28 -10.31 -16.93
CA LEU A 718 21.02 -9.42 -17.82
C LEU A 718 21.84 -8.44 -16.99
N ASP A 719 23.12 -8.29 -17.31
CA ASP A 719 23.92 -7.18 -16.80
C ASP A 719 23.25 -5.85 -17.19
N ALA A 720 23.00 -5.02 -16.18
CA ALA A 720 22.28 -3.77 -16.33
C ALA A 720 22.95 -2.82 -17.33
N LEU A 721 24.28 -2.84 -17.46
CA LEU A 721 25.04 -1.94 -18.33
C LEU A 721 25.46 -2.57 -19.65
N GLN A 722 25.75 -3.88 -19.67
CA GLN A 722 26.29 -4.57 -20.85
C GLN A 722 25.21 -5.24 -21.71
N GLN A 723 24.15 -5.76 -21.06
CA GLN A 723 23.15 -6.61 -21.71
C GLN A 723 21.75 -5.98 -21.75
N CYS A 724 21.60 -4.76 -21.21
CA CYS A 724 20.41 -3.95 -21.42
C CYS A 724 20.67 -2.88 -22.47
N VAL A 725 19.74 -2.71 -23.40
CA VAL A 725 19.83 -1.70 -24.46
C VAL A 725 19.91 -0.30 -23.85
N ALA A 726 20.75 0.56 -24.43
CA ALA A 726 20.86 1.96 -24.01
C ALA A 726 19.51 2.66 -24.24
N ILE A 727 18.78 2.94 -23.16
CA ILE A 727 17.45 3.55 -23.28
C ILE A 727 17.65 5.02 -23.63
N GLU A 728 17.11 5.42 -24.78
CA GLU A 728 17.23 6.79 -25.24
C GLU A 728 16.37 7.73 -24.39
N VAL A 729 16.98 8.87 -24.01
CA VAL A 729 16.35 9.90 -23.20
C VAL A 729 16.20 11.15 -24.06
N MET A 730 14.98 11.64 -24.20
CA MET A 730 14.68 12.93 -24.84
C MET A 730 14.44 13.98 -23.76
N GLY A 731 15.23 15.05 -23.77
CA GLY A 731 15.11 16.16 -22.83
C GLY A 731 14.73 17.49 -23.48
N ASP A 732 14.42 18.48 -22.64
CA ASP A 732 14.27 19.89 -23.06
C ASP A 732 15.55 20.42 -23.74
N ALA A 733 15.46 21.58 -24.42
CA ALA A 733 16.57 22.16 -25.19
C ALA A 733 17.91 22.29 -24.42
N ASP A 734 17.86 22.48 -23.10
CA ASP A 734 19.02 22.56 -22.20
C ASP A 734 19.72 21.20 -21.97
N LEU A 735 19.12 20.09 -22.40
CA LEU A 735 19.62 18.71 -22.25
C LEU A 735 19.92 18.04 -23.60
N ALA A 736 20.12 18.81 -24.68
CA ALA A 736 20.37 18.30 -26.04
C ALA A 736 21.56 17.32 -26.17
N GLY A 737 22.45 17.25 -25.17
CA GLY A 737 23.57 16.29 -25.11
C GLY A 737 23.27 14.98 -24.36
N VAL A 738 22.16 14.89 -23.63
CA VAL A 738 21.74 13.68 -22.90
C VAL A 738 20.95 12.80 -23.87
N ARG A 739 21.58 11.74 -24.37
CA ARG A 739 20.96 10.80 -25.32
C ARG A 739 20.63 9.46 -24.71
N ASP A 740 21.29 9.09 -23.63
CA ASP A 740 21.14 7.81 -22.95
C ASP A 740 21.30 7.96 -21.42
N VAL A 741 21.23 6.83 -20.71
CA VAL A 741 21.36 6.79 -19.25
C VAL A 741 22.76 7.19 -18.77
N ARG A 742 23.81 6.96 -19.57
CA ARG A 742 25.18 7.39 -19.25
C ARG A 742 25.28 8.91 -19.29
N GLY A 743 24.80 9.54 -20.35
CA GLY A 743 24.70 10.99 -20.47
C GLY A 743 23.84 11.61 -19.38
N LEU A 744 22.76 10.94 -18.96
CA LEU A 744 21.92 11.40 -17.85
C LEU A 744 22.68 11.36 -16.53
N SER A 745 23.40 10.26 -16.25
CA SER A 745 24.26 10.15 -15.07
C SER A 745 25.36 11.21 -15.09
N ASP A 746 26.03 11.41 -16.23
CA ASP A 746 27.06 12.44 -16.42
C ASP A 746 26.55 13.85 -16.13
N TRP A 747 25.35 14.16 -16.62
CA TRP A 747 24.70 15.42 -16.33
C TRP A 747 24.41 15.59 -14.82
N LEU A 748 23.83 14.58 -14.17
CA LEU A 748 23.54 14.61 -12.72
C LEU A 748 24.83 14.81 -11.88
N HIS A 749 25.92 14.11 -12.23
CA HIS A 749 27.21 14.25 -11.57
C HIS A 749 27.86 15.61 -11.84
N SER A 750 27.82 16.11 -13.08
CA SER A 750 28.34 17.43 -13.44
C SER A 750 27.63 18.55 -12.67
N LEU A 751 26.30 18.42 -12.52
CA LEU A 751 25.49 19.35 -11.74
C LEU A 751 25.88 19.35 -10.26
N HIS A 752 26.05 18.17 -9.64
CA HIS A 752 26.55 18.06 -8.28
C HIS A 752 27.95 18.68 -8.12
N ALA A 753 28.86 18.39 -9.06
CA ALA A 753 30.22 18.91 -9.02
C ALA A 753 30.26 20.44 -9.13
N SER A 754 29.44 21.04 -10.00
CA SER A 754 29.31 22.50 -10.14
C SER A 754 28.76 23.13 -8.84
N ARG A 755 27.68 22.56 -8.28
CA ARG A 755 27.12 22.99 -6.99
C ARG A 755 28.10 22.88 -5.83
N SER A 756 28.94 21.83 -5.86
CA SER A 756 29.99 21.62 -4.86
C SER A 756 31.10 22.67 -4.92
N ARG A 757 31.27 23.36 -6.05
CA ARG A 757 32.18 24.52 -6.18
C ARG A 757 31.50 25.86 -5.88
N GLY A 758 30.21 25.84 -5.51
CA GLY A 758 29.41 27.05 -5.32
C GLY A 758 28.99 27.71 -6.64
N GLU A 759 29.00 26.96 -7.74
CA GLU A 759 28.47 27.34 -9.06
C GLU A 759 27.07 26.72 -9.28
N ALA A 760 26.32 27.15 -10.31
CA ALA A 760 25.04 26.54 -10.73
C ALA A 760 24.00 26.28 -9.61
N ILE A 761 24.03 27.09 -8.55
CA ILE A 761 23.20 26.95 -7.35
C ILE A 761 21.71 27.05 -7.67
N THR A 762 21.34 27.90 -8.63
CA THR A 762 19.95 28.15 -9.06
C THR A 762 19.49 27.22 -10.19
N ALA A 763 20.39 26.39 -10.73
CA ALA A 763 20.01 25.46 -11.80
C ALA A 763 19.07 24.37 -11.23
N PRO A 764 18.06 23.91 -11.99
CA PRO A 764 17.22 22.78 -11.60
C PRO A 764 18.04 21.56 -11.18
N GLY A 765 17.86 21.14 -9.92
CA GLY A 765 18.57 20.01 -9.30
C GLY A 765 18.01 18.64 -9.64
N ALA A 766 16.87 18.61 -10.32
CA ALA A 766 16.06 17.43 -10.41
C ALA A 766 15.50 17.25 -11.82
N ALA A 767 15.33 16.00 -12.22
CA ALA A 767 14.71 15.63 -13.48
C ALA A 767 13.47 14.75 -13.24
N LEU A 768 12.43 14.95 -14.05
CA LEU A 768 11.23 14.12 -14.08
C LEU A 768 11.21 13.37 -15.41
N LEU A 769 11.37 12.04 -15.33
CA LEU A 769 11.32 11.14 -16.46
C LEU A 769 9.94 10.49 -16.59
N THR A 770 9.25 10.80 -17.68
CA THR A 770 7.95 10.18 -17.99
C THR A 770 8.06 9.15 -19.10
N ALA A 771 7.38 8.01 -18.94
CA ALA A 771 7.29 7.01 -20.00
C ALA A 771 6.06 6.11 -19.83
N PRO A 772 5.52 5.51 -20.92
CA PRO A 772 4.46 4.53 -20.85
C PRO A 772 4.77 3.34 -19.92
N PRO A 773 3.76 2.54 -19.52
CA PRO A 773 3.98 1.28 -18.82
C PRO A 773 4.97 0.39 -19.59
N ALA A 774 5.79 -0.38 -18.85
CA ALA A 774 6.80 -1.30 -19.40
C ALA A 774 7.89 -0.68 -20.32
N ALA A 775 7.96 0.64 -20.47
CA ALA A 775 8.98 1.32 -21.30
C ALA A 775 10.42 1.28 -20.73
N GLY A 776 10.68 0.53 -19.65
CA GLY A 776 12.04 0.38 -19.09
C GLY A 776 12.45 1.41 -18.02
N LYS A 777 11.52 2.16 -17.40
CA LYS A 777 11.84 3.14 -16.34
C LYS A 777 12.65 2.54 -15.17
N THR A 778 12.24 1.37 -14.69
CA THR A 778 12.93 0.68 -13.58
C THR A 778 14.31 0.14 -14.00
N THR A 779 14.44 -0.30 -15.26
CA THR A 779 15.73 -0.68 -15.86
C THR A 779 16.69 0.51 -15.88
N LEU A 780 16.20 1.68 -16.30
CA LEU A 780 16.96 2.94 -16.30
C LEU A 780 17.43 3.33 -14.89
N ILE A 781 16.58 3.19 -13.86
CA ILE A 781 17.01 3.47 -12.48
C ILE A 781 18.14 2.55 -12.06
N SER A 782 18.06 1.25 -12.38
CA SER A 782 19.12 0.30 -12.03
C SER A 782 20.43 0.63 -12.74
N GLN A 783 20.37 1.00 -14.02
CA GLN A 783 21.53 1.52 -14.76
C GLN A 783 22.11 2.78 -14.12
N ALA A 784 21.25 3.75 -13.75
CA ALA A 784 21.68 4.98 -13.10
C ALA A 784 22.33 4.73 -11.74
N VAL A 785 21.84 3.76 -10.96
CA VAL A 785 22.47 3.32 -9.71
C VAL A 785 23.87 2.80 -9.99
N VAL A 786 24.02 1.81 -10.87
CA VAL A 786 25.33 1.19 -11.14
C VAL A 786 26.34 2.23 -11.62
N LEU A 787 25.95 3.14 -12.52
CA LEU A 787 26.80 4.23 -12.99
C LEU A 787 27.19 5.21 -11.85
N ALA A 788 26.28 5.50 -10.93
CA ALA A 788 26.57 6.34 -9.78
C ALA A 788 27.52 5.66 -8.79
N LEU A 789 27.42 4.34 -8.61
CA LEU A 789 28.31 3.58 -7.72
C LEU A 789 29.78 3.54 -8.19
N ASP A 790 30.03 3.75 -9.48
CA ASP A 790 31.39 3.88 -10.02
C ASP A 790 32.01 5.27 -9.75
N ARG A 791 31.23 6.19 -9.16
CA ARG A 791 31.63 7.57 -8.84
C ARG A 791 31.39 7.86 -7.36
N ALA A 792 32.46 7.86 -6.57
CA ALA A 792 32.41 7.99 -5.10
C ALA A 792 31.83 9.33 -4.55
N GLU A 793 31.54 10.33 -5.39
CA GLU A 793 31.02 11.62 -4.92
C GLU A 793 29.56 11.57 -4.47
N LEU A 794 28.69 10.88 -5.24
CA LEU A 794 27.26 10.77 -4.96
C LEU A 794 26.91 9.40 -4.37
N VAL A 795 26.04 9.40 -3.38
CA VAL A 795 25.49 8.20 -2.74
C VAL A 795 24.10 7.96 -3.30
N PRO A 796 23.88 6.95 -4.16
CA PRO A 796 22.56 6.65 -4.69
C PRO A 796 21.62 6.12 -3.60
N ILE A 797 20.39 6.64 -3.57
CA ILE A 797 19.32 6.23 -2.66
C ILE A 797 18.06 6.00 -3.48
N VAL A 798 17.64 4.74 -3.59
CA VAL A 798 16.44 4.34 -4.34
C VAL A 798 15.22 4.30 -3.43
N ILE A 799 14.20 5.10 -3.78
CA ILE A 799 12.93 5.18 -3.07
C ILE A 799 11.82 4.68 -3.98
N LYS A 800 11.28 3.50 -3.66
CA LYS A 800 10.05 3.01 -4.30
C LYS A 800 8.86 3.78 -3.73
N VAL A 801 8.22 4.61 -4.54
CA VAL A 801 7.16 5.51 -4.07
C VAL A 801 5.95 4.74 -3.54
N GLN A 802 5.67 3.56 -4.10
CA GLN A 802 4.67 2.63 -3.56
C GLN A 802 4.96 2.22 -2.10
N LEU A 803 6.22 2.04 -1.72
CA LEU A 803 6.60 1.71 -0.34
C LEU A 803 6.59 2.95 0.56
N LEU A 804 6.99 4.10 0.01
CA LEU A 804 6.95 5.38 0.71
C LEU A 804 5.51 5.73 1.14
N GLN A 805 4.55 5.64 0.22
CA GLN A 805 3.14 5.95 0.54
C GLN A 805 2.52 4.97 1.55
N ALA A 806 2.90 3.68 1.49
CA ALA A 806 2.46 2.70 2.46
C ALA A 806 2.97 3.06 3.87
N LYS A 807 4.28 3.34 4.02
CA LYS A 807 4.86 3.74 5.31
C LYS A 807 4.30 5.06 5.83
N LEU A 808 4.05 6.03 4.95
CA LEU A 808 3.44 7.31 5.32
C LEU A 808 2.04 7.12 5.91
N ARG A 809 1.25 6.19 5.37
CA ARG A 809 -0.07 5.83 5.90
C ARG A 809 0.02 5.08 7.22
N ASP A 810 0.98 4.18 7.35
CA ASP A 810 1.10 3.30 8.52
C ASP A 810 1.70 4.02 9.74
N ALA A 811 2.54 5.04 9.53
CA ALA A 811 3.25 5.74 10.61
C ALA A 811 3.30 7.28 10.40
N PRO A 812 2.15 7.98 10.28
CA PRO A 812 2.12 9.41 9.98
C PRO A 812 2.87 10.28 11.02
N ASP A 813 2.83 9.90 12.29
CA ASP A 813 3.54 10.62 13.37
C ASP A 813 5.07 10.56 13.22
N ALA A 814 5.59 9.46 12.68
CA ALA A 814 7.02 9.36 12.37
C ALA A 814 7.38 10.36 11.26
N PHE A 815 6.59 10.46 10.20
CA PHE A 815 6.83 11.42 9.11
C PHE A 815 6.68 12.88 9.54
N ALA A 816 5.81 13.16 10.51
CA ALA A 816 5.64 14.50 11.08
C ALA A 816 6.82 14.93 12.00
N SER A 817 7.56 13.96 12.53
CA SER A 817 8.63 14.19 13.50
C SER A 817 10.03 14.16 12.90
N HIS A 818 10.18 14.01 11.57
CA HIS A 818 11.46 13.92 10.86
C HIS A 818 11.70 15.11 9.91
N TRP A 819 12.97 15.36 9.58
CA TRP A 819 13.39 16.51 8.77
C TRP A 819 12.74 16.57 7.38
N ASN A 820 12.55 15.41 6.75
CA ASN A 820 11.78 15.25 5.52
C ASN A 820 11.25 13.81 5.40
N TRP A 821 10.40 13.54 4.42
CA TRP A 821 9.73 12.25 4.28
C TRP A 821 10.64 11.13 3.79
N VAL A 822 11.71 11.45 3.03
CA VAL A 822 12.71 10.45 2.62
C VAL A 822 13.51 10.00 3.84
N ASP A 823 13.90 10.93 4.70
CA ASP A 823 14.58 10.62 5.96
C ASP A 823 13.72 9.79 6.92
N ALA A 824 12.44 10.15 7.10
CA ALA A 824 11.49 9.35 7.87
C ALA A 824 11.33 7.93 7.31
N TYR A 825 11.27 7.80 5.99
CA TYR A 825 11.20 6.50 5.33
C TYR A 825 12.46 5.67 5.58
N LEU A 826 13.64 6.28 5.51
CA LEU A 826 14.91 5.60 5.74
C LEU A 826 15.05 5.17 7.21
N SER A 827 14.61 5.97 8.18
CA SER A 827 14.64 5.60 9.60
C SER A 827 13.73 4.41 9.93
N LEU A 828 12.60 4.29 9.22
CA LEU A 828 11.66 3.17 9.37
C LEU A 828 12.08 1.91 8.60
N LYS A 829 12.92 2.05 7.57
CA LYS A 829 13.29 0.95 6.67
C LYS A 829 14.65 0.34 6.97
N GLU A 830 15.64 1.18 7.27
CA GLU A 830 17.04 0.77 7.39
C GLU A 830 17.46 0.65 8.87
N ARG A 831 18.60 -0.02 9.11
CA ARG A 831 19.18 -0.11 10.45
C ARG A 831 19.74 1.26 10.90
N PRO A 832 19.81 1.55 12.21
CA PRO A 832 20.20 2.88 12.71
C PRO A 832 21.53 3.42 12.15
N GLU A 833 22.55 2.59 12.03
CA GLU A 833 23.88 2.99 11.52
C GLU A 833 23.83 3.35 10.03
N VAL A 834 23.06 2.57 9.25
CA VAL A 834 22.85 2.81 7.81
C VAL A 834 22.00 4.06 7.61
N HIS A 835 20.92 4.21 8.39
CA HIS A 835 20.08 5.43 8.37
C HIS A 835 20.92 6.67 8.66
N ARG A 836 21.78 6.66 9.69
CA ARG A 836 22.65 7.78 10.03
C ARG A 836 23.67 8.11 8.93
N MET A 837 24.25 7.09 8.29
CA MET A 837 25.13 7.28 7.12
C MET A 837 24.37 7.95 5.96
N LEU A 838 23.21 7.42 5.59
CA LEU A 838 22.39 7.97 4.50
C LEU A 838 21.89 9.38 4.83
N ARG A 839 21.51 9.62 6.08
CA ARG A 839 21.15 10.94 6.61
C ARG A 839 22.30 11.91 6.45
N GLN A 840 23.52 11.56 6.86
CA GLN A 840 24.71 12.39 6.66
C GLN A 840 24.95 12.71 5.18
N ALA A 841 24.82 11.71 4.29
CA ALA A 841 24.95 11.89 2.85
C ALA A 841 23.91 12.87 2.27
N MET A 842 22.64 12.76 2.70
CA MET A 842 21.57 13.69 2.32
C MET A 842 21.85 15.10 2.84
N MET A 843 22.28 15.23 4.09
CA MET A 843 22.59 16.53 4.70
C MET A 843 23.76 17.21 4.00
N ALA A 844 24.75 16.43 3.55
CA ALA A 844 25.90 16.88 2.77
C ALA A 844 25.58 17.13 1.28
N ARG A 845 24.31 16.91 0.86
CA ARG A 845 23.85 16.95 -0.53
C ARG A 845 24.61 16.03 -1.49
N ARG A 846 25.21 14.99 -0.92
CA ARG A 846 25.83 13.88 -1.65
C ARG A 846 24.81 12.82 -2.05
N ALA A 847 23.58 12.85 -1.53
CA ALA A 847 22.57 11.88 -1.92
C ALA A 847 22.07 12.13 -3.35
N LEU A 848 22.15 11.10 -4.19
CA LEU A 848 21.42 11.01 -5.45
C LEU A 848 20.07 10.32 -5.18
N LEU A 849 19.00 11.10 -5.11
CA LEU A 849 17.66 10.59 -4.80
C LEU A 849 16.97 10.08 -6.06
N LEU A 850 16.69 8.78 -6.10
CA LEU A 850 16.04 8.10 -7.23
C LEU A 850 14.63 7.68 -6.79
N LEU A 851 13.62 8.47 -7.15
CA LEU A 851 12.22 8.23 -6.80
C LEU A 851 11.54 7.45 -7.93
N ASP A 852 11.29 6.17 -7.69
CA ASP A 852 10.71 5.26 -8.68
C ASP A 852 9.19 5.19 -8.55
N GLY A 853 8.49 5.58 -9.62
CA GLY A 853 7.05 5.39 -9.79
C GLY A 853 6.19 6.40 -9.00
N LEU A 854 6.32 7.70 -9.25
CA LEU A 854 5.45 8.72 -8.65
C LEU A 854 3.95 8.45 -8.91
N ASP A 855 3.62 7.76 -10.00
CA ASP A 855 2.26 7.31 -10.33
C ASP A 855 1.71 6.24 -9.37
N GLU A 856 2.57 5.57 -8.61
CA GLU A 856 2.22 4.51 -7.66
C GLU A 856 1.99 5.03 -6.23
N ALA A 857 1.95 6.35 -6.06
CA ALA A 857 1.75 7.04 -4.78
C ALA A 857 0.33 6.89 -4.18
N GLY A 858 -0.61 6.30 -4.93
CA GLY A 858 -1.97 6.01 -4.45
C GLY A 858 -2.71 7.25 -3.92
N ALA A 859 -3.41 7.09 -2.78
CA ALA A 859 -4.18 8.17 -2.15
C ALA A 859 -3.30 9.35 -1.67
N LYS A 860 -2.01 9.13 -1.47
CA LYS A 860 -1.04 10.15 -1.01
C LYS A 860 -0.31 10.86 -2.14
N ARG A 861 -0.70 10.63 -3.40
CA ARG A 861 -0.06 11.21 -4.59
C ARG A 861 0.12 12.73 -4.51
N ALA A 862 -0.94 13.48 -4.24
CA ALA A 862 -0.85 14.94 -4.22
C ALA A 862 0.12 15.45 -3.13
N GLU A 863 0.11 14.82 -1.96
CA GLU A 863 0.96 15.20 -0.83
C GLU A 863 2.43 14.83 -1.10
N ILE A 864 2.70 13.66 -1.70
CA ILE A 864 4.06 13.22 -2.08
C ILE A 864 4.62 14.10 -3.20
N GLU A 865 3.86 14.36 -4.26
CA GLU A 865 4.27 15.28 -5.33
C GLU A 865 4.61 16.67 -4.75
N GLN A 866 3.76 17.18 -3.85
CA GLN A 866 3.98 18.45 -3.20
C GLN A 866 5.25 18.43 -2.34
N HIS A 867 5.49 17.38 -1.56
CA HIS A 867 6.69 17.25 -0.75
C HIS A 867 7.96 17.21 -1.62
N VAL A 868 7.93 16.50 -2.75
CA VAL A 868 9.05 16.41 -3.69
C VAL A 868 9.39 17.80 -4.26
N VAL A 869 8.38 18.56 -4.68
CA VAL A 869 8.55 19.87 -5.33
C VAL A 869 8.86 20.99 -4.32
N GLU A 870 8.19 20.99 -3.17
CA GLU A 870 8.27 22.10 -2.21
C GLU A 870 9.30 21.89 -1.09
N VAL A 871 9.76 20.65 -0.87
CA VAL A 871 10.72 20.32 0.20
C VAL A 871 12.02 19.75 -0.35
N LEU A 872 11.97 18.64 -1.10
CA LEU A 872 13.19 17.96 -1.53
C LEU A 872 13.95 18.74 -2.62
N ALA A 873 13.27 19.23 -3.65
CA ALA A 873 13.92 20.00 -4.70
C ALA A 873 14.55 21.31 -4.19
N PRO A 874 13.88 22.13 -3.34
CA PRO A 874 14.46 23.35 -2.78
C PRO A 874 15.61 23.10 -1.80
N GLN A 875 15.68 21.91 -1.19
CA GLN A 875 16.85 21.51 -0.40
C GLN A 875 18.11 21.45 -1.26
N GLY A 876 18.01 21.28 -2.59
CA GLY A 876 19.15 21.26 -3.50
C GLY A 876 19.76 19.88 -3.73
N HIS A 877 19.02 18.82 -3.43
CA HIS A 877 19.41 17.45 -3.77
C HIS A 877 19.51 17.28 -5.30
N VAL A 878 20.33 16.32 -5.71
CA VAL A 878 20.33 15.85 -7.09
C VAL A 878 19.34 14.68 -7.17
N MET A 879 18.34 14.78 -8.05
CA MET A 879 17.24 13.82 -8.05
C MET A 879 16.78 13.40 -9.45
N LEU A 880 16.36 12.15 -9.56
CA LEU A 880 15.63 11.63 -10.72
C LEU A 880 14.32 11.02 -10.23
N CYS A 881 13.21 11.55 -10.72
CA CYS A 881 11.87 11.01 -10.45
C CYS A 881 11.33 10.33 -11.71
N THR A 882 10.72 9.16 -11.58
CA THR A 882 10.07 8.47 -12.70
C THR A 882 8.55 8.45 -12.54
N SER A 883 7.82 8.54 -13.64
CA SER A 883 6.36 8.40 -13.63
C SER A 883 5.79 7.97 -14.99
N ARG A 884 4.52 7.59 -15.02
CA ARG A 884 3.70 7.57 -16.24
C ARG A 884 3.22 8.99 -16.57
N PRO A 885 3.02 9.36 -17.86
CA PRO A 885 2.53 10.68 -18.22
C PRO A 885 1.20 11.08 -17.53
N ALA A 886 0.24 10.16 -17.45
CA ALA A 886 -1.04 10.40 -16.76
C ALA A 886 -0.93 10.39 -15.21
N GLY A 887 0.22 9.95 -14.70
CA GLY A 887 0.48 9.67 -13.30
C GLY A 887 1.14 10.81 -12.53
N VAL A 888 1.39 11.95 -13.18
CA VAL A 888 1.89 13.19 -12.55
C VAL A 888 1.17 14.41 -13.09
N VAL A 889 1.14 15.49 -12.32
CA VAL A 889 0.71 16.81 -12.80
C VAL A 889 1.96 17.60 -13.22
N GLU A 890 2.34 17.55 -14.50
CA GLU A 890 3.60 18.13 -15.00
C GLU A 890 3.78 19.62 -14.63
N ALA A 891 2.70 20.41 -14.58
CA ALA A 891 2.74 21.82 -14.18
C ALA A 891 3.34 22.05 -12.78
N ARG A 892 3.19 21.08 -11.85
CA ARG A 892 3.80 21.14 -10.51
C ARG A 892 5.31 21.00 -10.56
N PHE A 893 5.84 20.30 -11.56
CA PHE A 893 7.26 20.02 -11.74
C PHE A 893 7.94 21.03 -12.67
N SER A 894 7.41 22.25 -12.79
CA SER A 894 8.01 23.32 -13.62
C SER A 894 9.47 23.67 -13.25
N GLY A 895 9.88 23.39 -12.00
CA GLY A 895 11.27 23.53 -11.55
C GLY A 895 12.18 22.33 -11.84
N PHE A 896 11.68 21.29 -12.51
CA PHE A 896 12.42 20.09 -12.89
C PHE A 896 12.77 20.12 -14.37
N ARG A 897 13.82 19.41 -14.76
CA ARG A 897 14.07 19.11 -16.17
C ARG A 897 13.15 17.99 -16.63
N MET A 898 12.40 18.21 -17.70
CA MET A 898 11.48 17.22 -18.22
C MET A 898 12.21 16.28 -19.17
N LEU A 899 12.03 14.98 -18.94
CA LEU A 899 12.63 13.91 -19.73
C LEU A 899 11.55 12.92 -20.15
N LYS A 900 11.73 12.31 -21.33
CA LYS A 900 10.92 11.21 -21.83
C LYS A 900 11.82 10.06 -22.28
N LEU A 901 11.38 8.82 -22.04
CA LEU A 901 12.03 7.68 -22.69
C LEU A 901 11.56 7.57 -24.14
N ALA A 902 12.49 7.49 -25.07
CA ALA A 902 12.16 7.20 -26.46
C ALA A 902 11.86 5.71 -26.65
N PRO A 903 11.00 5.35 -27.62
CA PRO A 903 10.88 3.98 -28.08
C PRO A 903 12.23 3.43 -28.54
N LEU A 904 12.44 2.12 -28.41
CA LEU A 904 13.64 1.48 -28.95
C LEU A 904 13.64 1.59 -30.49
N THR A 905 14.76 2.03 -31.05
CA THR A 905 15.00 2.01 -32.50
C THR A 905 15.07 0.57 -33.03
N GLU A 906 14.91 0.36 -34.34
CA GLU A 906 15.01 -0.99 -34.94
C GLU A 906 16.36 -1.66 -34.63
N ALA A 907 17.46 -0.93 -34.73
CA ALA A 907 18.79 -1.43 -34.39
C ALA A 907 18.91 -1.81 -32.89
N GLN A 908 18.27 -1.04 -32.01
CA GLN A 908 18.21 -1.33 -30.59
C GLN A 908 17.33 -2.56 -30.28
N GLN A 909 16.22 -2.73 -30.99
CA GLN A 909 15.37 -3.91 -30.90
C GLN A 909 16.13 -5.16 -31.38
N GLU A 910 16.79 -5.08 -32.52
CA GLU A 910 17.63 -6.16 -33.07
C GLU A 910 18.74 -6.54 -32.10
N GLN A 911 19.45 -5.55 -31.52
CA GLN A 911 20.45 -5.80 -30.49
C GLN A 911 19.85 -6.48 -29.25
N ALA A 912 18.68 -6.02 -28.77
CA ALA A 912 18.00 -6.63 -27.63
C ALA A 912 17.62 -8.09 -27.90
N LEU A 913 17.18 -8.39 -29.12
CA LEU A 913 16.82 -9.73 -29.56
C LEU A 913 18.06 -10.61 -29.71
N LEU A 914 19.14 -10.09 -30.31
CA LEU A 914 20.39 -10.83 -30.48
C LEU A 914 21.01 -11.19 -29.13
N GLN A 915 20.98 -10.28 -28.16
CA GLN A 915 21.45 -10.54 -26.80
C GLN A 915 20.61 -11.60 -26.06
N ARG A 916 19.33 -11.80 -26.43
CA ARG A 916 18.42 -12.77 -25.79
C ARG A 916 18.40 -14.13 -26.49
N LEU A 917 18.37 -14.13 -27.82
CA LEU A 917 18.24 -15.33 -28.65
C LEU A 917 19.61 -15.95 -28.98
N GLY A 918 20.69 -15.17 -28.85
CA GLY A 918 22.07 -15.65 -29.01
C GLY A 918 22.46 -16.05 -30.44
N ASN A 919 21.54 -15.93 -31.41
CA ASN A 919 21.82 -16.23 -32.81
C ASN A 919 21.05 -15.29 -33.75
N GLU A 920 21.70 -14.88 -34.85
CA GLU A 920 21.13 -13.94 -35.81
C GLU A 920 19.99 -14.52 -36.67
N GLY A 921 19.91 -15.86 -36.77
CA GLY A 921 18.90 -16.55 -37.57
C GLY A 921 17.49 -16.40 -36.99
N ASP A 922 17.37 -16.65 -35.69
CA ASP A 922 16.13 -16.52 -34.93
C ASP A 922 15.70 -15.07 -34.80
N VAL A 923 16.66 -14.14 -34.63
CA VAL A 923 16.40 -12.70 -34.64
C VAL A 923 15.76 -12.28 -35.97
N ARG A 924 16.35 -12.69 -37.10
CA ARG A 924 15.81 -12.40 -38.43
C ARG A 924 14.42 -12.97 -38.65
N GLN A 925 14.17 -14.21 -38.22
CA GLN A 925 12.84 -14.81 -38.32
C GLN A 925 11.80 -14.06 -37.48
N LEU A 926 12.15 -13.68 -36.25
CA LEU A 926 11.24 -12.95 -35.36
C LEU A 926 10.95 -11.54 -35.88
N MET A 927 11.96 -10.81 -36.34
CA MET A 927 11.78 -9.48 -36.93
C MET A 927 10.88 -9.54 -38.18
N THR A 928 11.11 -10.52 -39.05
CA THR A 928 10.26 -10.76 -40.24
C THR A 928 8.82 -11.09 -39.86
N PHE A 929 8.61 -11.80 -38.74
CA PHE A 929 7.28 -12.12 -38.22
C PHE A 929 6.57 -10.88 -37.67
N VAL A 930 7.28 -10.03 -36.92
CA VAL A 930 6.75 -8.77 -36.37
C VAL A 930 6.38 -7.79 -37.49
N GLU A 931 7.20 -7.67 -38.53
CA GLU A 931 6.88 -6.84 -39.72
C GLU A 931 5.63 -7.30 -40.49
N ARG A 932 5.30 -8.60 -40.42
CA ARG A 932 4.16 -9.20 -41.12
C ARG A 932 2.88 -9.24 -40.29
N MET A 933 2.92 -8.85 -39.01
CA MET A 933 1.72 -8.69 -38.21
C MET A 933 0.97 -7.41 -38.62
N PRO A 934 -0.36 -7.46 -38.87
CA PRO A 934 -1.15 -6.25 -39.02
C PRO A 934 -1.11 -5.46 -37.71
N THR A 935 -0.66 -4.21 -37.77
CA THR A 935 -0.77 -3.28 -36.64
C THR A 935 -2.26 -2.99 -36.41
N SER A 936 -2.77 -3.39 -35.24
CA SER A 936 -4.15 -3.15 -34.78
C SER A 936 -4.37 -1.72 -34.33
#